data_AF-A0A3N9P9B0-F1
#
_entry.id   AF-A0A3N9P9B0-F1
#
_cell.length_a   1.000
_cell.length_b   1.000
_cell.length_c   1.000
_cell.angle_alpha   90.00
_cell.angle_beta   90.00
_cell.angle_gamma   90.00
#
_symmetry.space_group_name_H-M   'P 1'
#
loop_
_entity.id
_entity.type
_entity.pdbx_description
1 polymer ?
#
loop_
_entity_poly.entity_id
_entity_poly.type
_entity_poly.pdbx_seq_one_letter_code
_entity_poly.pdbx_strand_id
1 'polypeptide(L)'
;MRLIRFLQLALVSQMLFLAYNLPGQTAPPFYWYYYAIDKNDVSPTNTSLVYDSQGLPSIAYRGAGNYYLKYAKFDGAFWSTETIVSGWLFGRIQMALGPDDRPFILYHSNYNGTSCALAYKEGDNWVTRTISDSLRPSDGYTLSIKVDSQNRLHIVYPKHIVDASGNQILPSSLKYVRYDHYSDTTPSVANYIDFQFNGKWNSITLDENEQPVVAYWNNGEYVKVAFWKNNKWSIEDVTPGPFLDLQGWYTTIIRGVNKYFISFYHTDRDVLRMASGTSGNWTVEDVADLGSLNFFESQMPIVLVDNSPYIAYHDVDNGDLRLAYKNGGNWHSDVVDSIGYVGGWASMALTPEGTPAISYYDATNRFLRFAVASPTPPKDTDADLIADYIEEMNGTNAKDTDTDDDGLSDGEEDQNQNGIVDSDETDPLQFDTDGDGLSDGLEVGRTQGFPASGAILGTDMTKFSPDLDPSTTTNRLVADTDSDGLNDGEEDANANGRSDTTETDPLNPDTDDDGLLDGVERTSGTGPLDVDSDDDGLADGVEDKNKDGVVDAGETNPASWDSDGDGISDGVELGVTAPVDDPDSAGKLSGTDLTIFVADLDPGTSTAPTLRDTDQDGAMDGQEDLNHNGRFDDGESDPLKPDTDGDGVLDGIELATKTSPLDLDSDDDGLADGEEDKNKNGILDPGETSAFLFDTDGDKLSDGLELGVTQGVVDPDGVGFLRGSDDMIFAPDSEPESRTDPRKQDSDEDGLIDGDEDINANGRQDGGETDPLNWDSDGDNVSDGDEKSLGTDPLDPQSVSSLELMYESVFADASLSDWTVVDDGAIEAPSDWLVVDNVLMQLSNIFGFLTPENPDDISMVGTYIWSGDKRWQHYIIEFEMRSDDDDALGIMFRYADAGTYYRFSVSNELQKAWCMRFAGGACTVLAEENYDFSLGIWHKVRLSAIGSHFQVLIDGERVLSTMDDAIRKGAFAFYTWKNSAAGFRNLKIRGSEMTSVISTPDYVKDAQFTTVRNARQLTIELQSDAEISTIRLAGRTTHDQFDDLGEQRTSAAKNNSYVFIDPQPWQHAQYRLTLLNAQGDALQEKELTPEDIVDDFTLYPAFPNPFRDDLQLVLRLNQSACIRYKVFNLLGQLIYSEEHDSIANSWKVFRWNGRDAQNAPAPNGAYLVRLEIFDQNNVTSLIKTHQQKVLLLR
;
A
#
# COMPACT_ATOMS: atom_id res chain seq x y z
N MET A 1 -9.24 14.08 54.57
CA MET A 1 -9.79 12.71 54.72
C MET A 1 -8.71 11.62 54.60
N ARG A 2 -7.61 11.83 53.85
CA ARG A 2 -6.46 10.90 53.74
C ARG A 2 -5.76 10.54 55.07
N LEU A 3 -5.72 11.44 56.05
CA LEU A 3 -5.20 11.14 57.40
C LEU A 3 -6.06 10.12 58.19
N ILE A 4 -7.30 9.85 57.77
CA ILE A 4 -8.21 8.92 58.45
C ILE A 4 -8.08 7.50 57.87
N ARG A 5 -7.71 7.33 56.59
CA ARG A 5 -7.48 6.02 55.95
C ARG A 5 -6.12 5.40 56.29
N PHE A 6 -5.04 6.19 56.34
CA PHE A 6 -3.72 5.69 56.78
C PHE A 6 -3.70 5.32 58.28
N LEU A 7 -4.50 6.02 59.09
CA LEU A 7 -4.76 5.63 60.47
C LEU A 7 -5.74 4.45 60.58
N GLN A 8 -6.48 4.06 59.53
CA GLN A 8 -7.34 2.88 59.57
C GLN A 8 -6.57 1.58 59.29
N LEU A 9 -5.68 1.51 58.29
CA LEU A 9 -4.91 0.27 58.02
C LEU A 9 -3.88 -0.04 59.12
N ALA A 10 -3.13 0.96 59.61
CA ALA A 10 -2.21 0.77 60.72
C ALA A 10 -2.91 0.46 62.06
N LEU A 11 -4.16 0.93 62.26
CA LEU A 11 -4.96 0.51 63.40
C LEU A 11 -5.58 -0.88 63.22
N VAL A 12 -5.86 -1.37 62.00
CA VAL A 12 -6.41 -2.73 61.80
C VAL A 12 -5.36 -3.79 62.12
N SER A 13 -4.10 -3.60 61.70
CA SER A 13 -2.99 -4.51 62.06
C SER A 13 -2.70 -4.53 63.56
N GLN A 14 -2.69 -3.36 64.23
CA GLN A 14 -2.62 -3.33 65.70
C GLN A 14 -3.88 -3.83 66.39
N MET A 15 -5.07 -3.68 65.80
CA MET A 15 -6.33 -4.15 66.38
C MET A 15 -6.51 -5.67 66.23
N LEU A 16 -6.01 -6.32 65.17
CA LEU A 16 -6.03 -7.79 65.09
C LEU A 16 -5.09 -8.42 66.13
N PHE A 17 -3.89 -7.85 66.31
CA PHE A 17 -2.95 -8.34 67.33
C PHE A 17 -3.38 -7.99 68.77
N LEU A 18 -4.12 -6.90 68.97
CA LEU A 18 -4.74 -6.56 70.27
C LEU A 18 -6.09 -7.25 70.53
N ALA A 19 -6.86 -7.64 69.51
CA ALA A 19 -8.15 -8.32 69.67
C ALA A 19 -7.98 -9.70 70.32
N TYR A 20 -6.89 -10.42 69.99
CA TYR A 20 -6.56 -11.70 70.63
C TYR A 20 -6.02 -11.57 72.07
N ASN A 21 -5.76 -10.35 72.55
CA ASN A 21 -5.27 -10.08 73.90
C ASN A 21 -6.31 -9.37 74.81
N LEU A 22 -7.59 -9.43 74.46
CA LEU A 22 -8.66 -9.08 75.40
C LEU A 22 -8.68 -10.11 76.55
N PRO A 23 -8.62 -9.68 77.82
CA PRO A 23 -8.65 -10.59 78.96
C PRO A 23 -10.03 -11.25 79.05
N GLY A 24 -10.17 -12.46 78.49
CA GLY A 24 -11.40 -13.24 78.57
C GLY A 24 -11.68 -14.17 77.39
N GLN A 25 -11.04 -14.01 76.23
CA GLN A 25 -11.13 -14.98 75.14
C GLN A 25 -10.14 -16.12 75.35
N THR A 26 -10.65 -17.34 75.48
CA THR A 26 -9.84 -18.56 75.40
C THR A 26 -9.42 -18.74 73.95
N ALA A 27 -8.14 -19.01 73.69
CA ALA A 27 -7.66 -19.38 72.35
C ALA A 27 -8.58 -20.46 71.74
N PRO A 28 -8.85 -20.40 70.42
CA PRO A 28 -9.67 -21.41 69.76
C PRO A 28 -9.00 -22.79 69.96
N PRO A 29 -9.79 -23.87 70.03
CA PRO A 29 -9.27 -25.23 70.20
C PRO A 29 -8.36 -25.64 69.04
N PHE A 30 -8.54 -25.05 67.86
CA PHE A 30 -7.80 -25.34 66.64
C PHE A 30 -7.56 -24.08 65.81
N TYR A 31 -6.48 -24.12 65.03
CA TYR A 31 -6.28 -23.29 63.84
C TYR A 31 -6.55 -24.15 62.60
N TRP A 32 -6.99 -23.54 61.52
CA TRP A 32 -7.37 -24.26 60.30
C TRP A 32 -6.36 -24.01 59.18
N TYR A 33 -6.02 -25.08 58.48
CA TYR A 33 -5.24 -25.04 57.24
C TYR A 33 -6.18 -25.43 56.11
N TYR A 34 -6.17 -24.64 55.03
CA TYR A 34 -7.10 -24.77 53.92
C TYR A 34 -6.37 -25.24 52.66
N TYR A 35 -7.04 -26.07 51.87
CA TYR A 35 -6.53 -26.58 50.61
C TYR A 35 -7.64 -26.49 49.57
N ALA A 36 -7.38 -25.79 48.47
CA ALA A 36 -8.22 -25.83 47.29
C ALA A 36 -7.93 -27.11 46.49
N ILE A 37 -8.97 -27.88 46.18
CA ILE A 37 -8.89 -29.17 45.48
C ILE A 37 -9.74 -29.10 44.22
N ASP A 38 -9.19 -29.58 43.10
CA ASP A 38 -9.89 -29.63 41.81
C ASP A 38 -10.37 -28.23 41.35
N LYS A 39 -9.48 -27.22 41.39
CA LYS A 39 -9.76 -25.82 40.96
C LYS A 39 -10.39 -25.73 39.55
N ASN A 40 -10.15 -26.74 38.72
CA ASN A 40 -10.63 -26.82 37.33
C ASN A 40 -12.07 -27.39 37.20
N ASP A 41 -12.70 -27.86 38.27
CA ASP A 41 -14.06 -28.41 38.27
C ASP A 41 -15.05 -27.45 38.92
N VAL A 42 -15.91 -26.83 38.11
CA VAL A 42 -16.86 -25.77 38.53
C VAL A 42 -18.14 -26.36 39.14
N SER A 43 -18.13 -26.64 40.44
CA SER A 43 -19.25 -27.03 41.35
C SER A 43 -19.22 -28.47 41.92
N PRO A 44 -18.16 -28.91 42.62
CA PRO A 44 -18.14 -30.21 43.27
C PRO A 44 -19.11 -30.26 44.46
N THR A 45 -19.87 -31.35 44.57
CA THR A 45 -20.94 -31.48 45.57
C THR A 45 -20.95 -32.89 46.19
N ASN A 46 -21.66 -33.09 47.31
CA ASN A 46 -21.81 -34.40 47.97
C ASN A 46 -20.48 -35.10 48.28
N THR A 47 -19.61 -34.42 49.03
CA THR A 47 -18.30 -34.95 49.41
C THR A 47 -18.40 -36.00 50.53
N SER A 48 -17.45 -36.94 50.54
CA SER A 48 -17.25 -37.97 51.56
C SER A 48 -15.75 -38.12 51.83
N LEU A 49 -15.32 -37.76 53.04
CA LEU A 49 -13.92 -37.78 53.49
C LEU A 49 -13.60 -39.02 54.31
N VAL A 50 -12.44 -39.62 54.08
CA VAL A 50 -11.87 -40.71 54.89
C VAL A 50 -10.36 -40.55 55.01
N TYR A 51 -9.78 -41.15 56.05
CA TYR A 51 -8.33 -41.29 56.23
C TYR A 51 -7.94 -42.75 56.13
N ASP A 52 -6.86 -43.03 55.41
CA ASP A 52 -6.26 -44.36 55.35
C ASP A 52 -5.39 -44.69 56.58
N SER A 53 -4.90 -45.92 56.67
CA SER A 53 -4.04 -46.36 57.78
C SER A 53 -2.69 -45.64 57.87
N GLN A 54 -2.26 -44.95 56.82
CA GLN A 54 -1.06 -44.10 56.81
C GLN A 54 -1.35 -42.66 57.22
N GLY A 55 -2.62 -42.30 57.37
CA GLY A 55 -3.03 -40.97 57.75
C GLY A 55 -3.17 -40.00 56.58
N LEU A 56 -3.30 -40.51 55.36
CA LEU A 56 -3.53 -39.67 54.19
C LEU A 56 -5.04 -39.55 53.90
N PRO A 57 -5.55 -38.32 53.68
CA PRO A 57 -6.95 -38.12 53.36
C PRO A 57 -7.28 -38.53 51.93
N SER A 58 -8.51 -39.00 51.75
CA SER A 58 -9.13 -39.26 50.45
C SER A 58 -10.56 -38.74 50.45
N ILE A 59 -10.97 -38.16 49.33
CA ILE A 59 -12.28 -37.54 49.18
C ILE A 59 -12.97 -38.09 47.94
N ALA A 60 -14.16 -38.66 48.11
CA ALA A 60 -15.05 -38.97 47.00
C ALA A 60 -16.08 -37.84 46.88
N TYR A 61 -16.34 -37.36 45.68
CA TYR A 61 -17.26 -36.25 45.44
C TYR A 61 -17.90 -36.35 44.06
N ARG A 62 -18.93 -35.53 43.85
CA ARG A 62 -19.61 -35.40 42.57
C ARG A 62 -19.07 -34.18 41.83
N GLY A 63 -18.42 -34.38 40.69
CA GLY A 63 -17.91 -33.30 39.83
C GLY A 63 -18.98 -32.63 38.98
N ALA A 64 -18.67 -31.48 38.38
CA ALA A 64 -19.61 -30.69 37.59
C ALA A 64 -19.72 -31.13 36.12
N GLY A 65 -20.62 -30.49 35.36
CA GLY A 65 -20.73 -30.68 33.91
C GLY A 65 -21.08 -32.11 33.47
N ASN A 66 -22.18 -32.67 34.01
CA ASN A 66 -22.76 -34.02 33.82
C ASN A 66 -22.76 -34.90 35.09
N TYR A 67 -22.41 -34.36 36.27
CA TYR A 67 -22.51 -35.03 37.58
C TYR A 67 -21.64 -36.30 37.71
N TYR A 68 -20.34 -36.19 37.42
CA TYR A 68 -19.40 -37.31 37.47
C TYR A 68 -19.13 -37.83 38.89
N LEU A 69 -18.75 -39.11 39.02
CA LEU A 69 -18.16 -39.62 40.27
C LEU A 69 -16.66 -39.39 40.20
N LYS A 70 -16.12 -38.58 41.11
CA LYS A 70 -14.70 -38.29 41.22
C LYS A 70 -14.12 -38.74 42.56
N TYR A 71 -12.81 -38.94 42.55
CA TYR A 71 -12.02 -39.30 43.73
C TYR A 71 -10.74 -38.46 43.76
N ALA A 72 -10.53 -37.77 44.86
CA ALA A 72 -9.30 -37.04 45.17
C ALA A 72 -8.50 -37.80 46.23
N LYS A 73 -7.20 -37.92 46.04
CA LYS A 73 -6.28 -38.56 46.97
C LYS A 73 -5.06 -37.67 47.21
N PHE A 74 -4.73 -37.47 48.47
CA PHE A 74 -3.51 -36.81 48.89
C PHE A 74 -2.36 -37.83 49.03
N ASP A 75 -1.18 -37.53 48.49
CA ASP A 75 -0.01 -38.42 48.57
C ASP A 75 1.00 -38.04 49.67
N GLY A 76 0.74 -36.93 50.37
CA GLY A 76 1.65 -36.35 51.37
C GLY A 76 2.23 -35.00 50.96
N ALA A 77 2.18 -34.66 49.67
CA ALA A 77 2.59 -33.36 49.14
C ALA A 77 1.49 -32.72 48.27
N PHE A 78 0.85 -33.50 47.39
CA PHE A 78 -0.10 -33.00 46.41
C PHE A 78 -1.42 -33.76 46.40
N TRP A 79 -2.49 -33.07 46.02
CA TRP A 79 -3.76 -33.67 45.69
C TRP A 79 -3.78 -34.13 44.24
N SER A 80 -4.24 -35.36 44.01
CA SER A 80 -4.51 -35.90 42.68
C SER A 80 -5.99 -36.23 42.55
N THR A 81 -6.58 -35.96 41.38
CA THR A 81 -8.01 -36.18 41.11
C THR A 81 -8.21 -37.13 39.94
N GLU A 82 -9.14 -38.07 40.07
CA GLU A 82 -9.51 -39.01 39.00
C GLU A 82 -11.04 -39.13 38.85
N THR A 83 -11.52 -39.22 37.61
CA THR A 83 -12.93 -39.49 37.30
C THR A 83 -13.16 -41.00 37.28
N ILE A 84 -13.99 -41.51 38.19
CA ILE A 84 -14.34 -42.93 38.32
C ILE A 84 -15.42 -43.33 37.32
N VAL A 85 -16.50 -42.54 37.26
CA VAL A 85 -17.66 -42.82 36.42
C VAL A 85 -18.09 -41.56 35.68
N SER A 86 -18.12 -41.65 34.35
CA SER A 86 -18.72 -40.64 33.48
C SER A 86 -20.22 -40.89 33.31
N GLY A 87 -21.08 -39.97 33.75
CA GLY A 87 -22.52 -40.05 33.50
C GLY A 87 -23.34 -39.25 34.52
N TRP A 88 -24.61 -39.01 34.19
CA TRP A 88 -25.57 -38.24 35.00
C TRP A 88 -25.88 -38.94 36.34
N LEU A 89 -25.08 -38.69 37.38
CA LEU A 89 -25.33 -39.19 38.73
C LEU A 89 -26.23 -38.23 39.51
N PHE A 90 -27.11 -38.76 40.34
CA PHE A 90 -28.05 -37.95 41.11
C PHE A 90 -28.19 -38.49 42.53
N GLY A 91 -27.98 -37.65 43.54
CA GLY A 91 -28.06 -38.02 44.96
C GLY A 91 -26.71 -38.07 45.66
N ARG A 92 -26.69 -38.63 46.89
CA ARG A 92 -25.51 -38.63 47.79
C ARG A 92 -24.51 -39.74 47.49
N ILE A 93 -23.25 -39.45 47.81
CA ILE A 93 -22.13 -40.40 47.79
C ILE A 93 -21.72 -40.69 49.24
N GLN A 94 -21.31 -41.93 49.50
CA GLN A 94 -20.67 -42.32 50.75
C GLN A 94 -19.46 -43.20 50.46
N MET A 95 -18.35 -42.90 51.11
CA MET A 95 -17.13 -43.69 51.02
C MET A 95 -16.82 -44.33 52.37
N ALA A 96 -16.32 -45.56 52.32
CA ALA A 96 -15.72 -46.25 53.45
C ALA A 96 -14.46 -46.98 52.98
N LEU A 97 -13.49 -47.14 53.88
CA LEU A 97 -12.29 -47.93 53.60
C LEU A 97 -12.43 -49.34 54.18
N GLY A 98 -11.92 -50.33 53.45
CA GLY A 98 -11.69 -51.67 53.99
C GLY A 98 -10.49 -51.71 54.94
N PRO A 99 -10.29 -52.83 55.65
CA PRO A 99 -9.10 -53.03 56.49
C PRO A 99 -7.75 -52.98 55.74
N ASP A 100 -7.80 -53.07 54.41
CA ASP A 100 -6.65 -52.97 53.49
C ASP A 100 -6.56 -51.59 52.80
N ASP A 101 -7.20 -50.56 53.37
CA ASP A 101 -7.32 -49.19 52.84
C ASP A 101 -7.97 -49.10 51.45
N ARG A 102 -8.62 -50.17 50.98
CA ARG A 102 -9.35 -50.14 49.71
C ARG A 102 -10.55 -49.19 49.82
N PRO A 103 -10.70 -48.20 48.90
CA PRO A 103 -11.87 -47.35 48.88
C PRO A 103 -13.09 -48.09 48.33
N PHE A 104 -14.20 -48.01 49.05
CA PHE A 104 -15.52 -48.47 48.65
C PHE A 104 -16.45 -47.27 48.59
N ILE A 105 -16.88 -46.90 47.39
CA ILE A 105 -17.69 -45.71 47.14
C ILE A 105 -19.07 -46.15 46.69
N LEU A 106 -20.07 -45.89 47.53
CA LEU A 106 -21.47 -46.15 47.25
C LEU A 106 -22.11 -44.88 46.68
N TYR A 107 -22.74 -45.01 45.52
CA TYR A 107 -23.30 -43.88 44.78
C TYR A 107 -24.60 -44.26 44.07
N HIS A 108 -25.40 -43.25 43.74
CA HIS A 108 -26.55 -43.42 42.86
C HIS A 108 -26.10 -43.43 41.40
N SER A 109 -26.46 -44.47 40.66
CA SER A 109 -25.85 -44.76 39.34
C SER A 109 -26.67 -44.27 38.14
N ASN A 110 -27.71 -43.47 38.36
CA ASN A 110 -28.54 -42.92 37.29
C ASN A 110 -29.13 -41.55 37.66
N TYR A 111 -29.56 -40.82 36.63
CA TYR A 111 -30.04 -39.43 36.75
C TYR A 111 -31.27 -39.28 37.65
N ASN A 112 -32.13 -40.29 37.71
CA ASN A 112 -33.32 -40.23 38.55
C ASN A 112 -33.04 -40.68 40.00
N GLY A 113 -31.82 -41.14 40.31
CA GLY A 113 -31.46 -41.68 41.63
C GLY A 113 -32.16 -43.00 41.99
N THR A 114 -32.78 -43.67 41.02
CA THR A 114 -33.51 -44.94 41.22
C THR A 114 -32.62 -46.17 41.17
N SER A 115 -31.31 -46.03 41.04
CA SER A 115 -30.34 -47.11 41.08
C SER A 115 -29.17 -46.75 42.00
N CYS A 116 -28.59 -47.73 42.69
CA CYS A 116 -27.35 -47.57 43.43
C CYS A 116 -26.31 -48.60 42.98
N ALA A 117 -25.07 -48.17 42.96
CA ALA A 117 -23.91 -48.95 42.58
C ALA A 117 -22.76 -48.71 43.55
N LEU A 118 -21.85 -49.67 43.58
CA LEU A 118 -20.62 -49.64 44.36
C LEU A 118 -19.44 -49.55 43.40
N ALA A 119 -18.55 -48.58 43.61
CA ALA A 119 -17.25 -48.49 42.98
C ALA A 119 -16.15 -48.89 43.99
N TYR A 120 -15.16 -49.64 43.55
CA TYR A 120 -14.01 -50.04 44.37
C TYR A 120 -12.78 -50.32 43.50
N LYS A 121 -11.56 -50.27 44.08
CA LYS A 121 -10.32 -50.53 43.35
C LYS A 121 -9.91 -52.00 43.32
N GLU A 122 -9.60 -52.52 42.14
CA GLU A 122 -8.87 -53.79 41.91
C GLU A 122 -7.53 -53.50 41.22
N GLY A 123 -6.44 -53.55 41.99
CA GLY A 123 -5.18 -52.94 41.56
C GLY A 123 -5.36 -51.42 41.44
N ASP A 124 -4.91 -50.83 40.33
CA ASP A 124 -5.09 -49.40 40.05
C ASP A 124 -6.41 -49.07 39.33
N ASN A 125 -7.20 -50.08 38.94
CA ASN A 125 -8.42 -49.89 38.17
C ASN A 125 -9.67 -49.80 39.05
N TRP A 126 -10.58 -48.92 38.66
CA TRP A 126 -11.91 -48.85 39.25
C TRP A 126 -12.84 -49.92 38.66
N VAL A 127 -13.52 -50.64 39.53
CA VAL A 127 -14.57 -51.60 39.19
C VAL A 127 -15.90 -51.12 39.76
N THR A 128 -16.94 -51.08 38.93
CA THR A 128 -18.30 -50.68 39.34
C THR A 128 -19.25 -51.87 39.28
N ARG A 129 -20.14 -51.98 40.27
CA ARG A 129 -21.21 -53.00 40.30
C ARG A 129 -22.54 -52.42 40.75
N THR A 130 -23.64 -52.86 40.13
CA THR A 130 -24.99 -52.51 40.56
C THR A 130 -25.36 -53.23 41.85
N ILE A 131 -25.81 -52.50 42.86
CA ILE A 131 -26.33 -53.05 44.14
C ILE A 131 -27.84 -53.24 44.07
N SER A 132 -28.57 -52.27 43.52
CA SER A 132 -30.02 -52.35 43.28
C SER A 132 -30.43 -51.30 42.25
N ASP A 133 -31.43 -51.60 41.40
CA ASP A 133 -31.89 -50.81 40.24
C ASP A 133 -33.33 -50.27 40.37
N SER A 134 -33.94 -50.49 41.53
CA SER A 134 -35.36 -50.20 41.83
C SER A 134 -35.51 -49.40 43.13
N LEU A 135 -34.68 -48.37 43.30
CA LEU A 135 -34.74 -47.37 44.38
C LEU A 135 -35.80 -46.31 44.05
N ARG A 136 -36.17 -45.53 45.06
CA ARG A 136 -37.00 -44.34 44.90
C ARG A 136 -36.15 -43.16 44.40
N PRO A 137 -36.71 -42.21 43.61
CA PRO A 137 -35.97 -41.00 43.22
C PRO A 137 -35.43 -40.22 44.41
N SER A 138 -34.23 -39.66 44.27
CA SER A 138 -33.34 -39.39 45.41
C SER A 138 -33.67 -38.18 46.31
N ASP A 139 -34.81 -37.50 46.15
CA ASP A 139 -35.17 -36.32 46.95
C ASP A 139 -35.29 -36.63 48.46
N GLY A 140 -34.19 -36.40 49.19
CA GLY A 140 -34.00 -36.69 50.61
C GLY A 140 -33.62 -38.15 50.94
N TYR A 141 -33.37 -38.99 49.95
CA TYR A 141 -33.03 -40.40 50.13
C TYR A 141 -31.52 -40.62 50.07
N THR A 142 -30.93 -41.06 51.18
CA THR A 142 -29.49 -41.26 51.28
C THR A 142 -29.11 -42.74 51.15
N LEU A 143 -27.87 -42.98 50.79
CA LEU A 143 -27.22 -44.28 50.82
C LEU A 143 -26.24 -44.29 51.99
N SER A 144 -26.07 -45.42 52.66
CA SER A 144 -25.09 -45.55 53.75
C SER A 144 -24.31 -46.86 53.65
N ILE A 145 -23.00 -46.78 53.86
CA ILE A 145 -22.08 -47.93 53.85
C ILE A 145 -21.16 -47.92 55.06
N LYS A 146 -20.91 -49.10 55.62
CA LYS A 146 -19.79 -49.37 56.54
C LYS A 146 -19.13 -50.68 56.16
N VAL A 147 -17.83 -50.77 56.42
CA VAL A 147 -17.05 -51.99 56.27
C VAL A 147 -16.62 -52.44 57.65
N ASP A 148 -16.79 -53.73 57.95
CA ASP A 148 -16.36 -54.30 59.21
C ASP A 148 -14.92 -54.84 59.14
N SER A 149 -14.37 -55.28 60.28
CA SER A 149 -13.00 -55.81 60.35
C SER A 149 -12.79 -57.10 59.54
N GLN A 150 -13.86 -57.79 59.12
CA GLN A 150 -13.79 -58.95 58.24
C GLN A 150 -13.92 -58.58 56.76
N ASN A 151 -13.87 -57.28 56.43
CA ASN A 151 -14.04 -56.74 55.09
C ASN A 151 -15.42 -57.03 54.47
N ARG A 152 -16.46 -57.21 55.31
CA ARG A 152 -17.83 -57.36 54.86
C ARG A 152 -18.48 -55.99 54.69
N LEU A 153 -19.27 -55.86 53.62
CA LEU A 153 -19.93 -54.59 53.30
C LEU A 153 -21.33 -54.57 53.91
N HIS A 154 -21.60 -53.58 54.76
CA HIS A 154 -22.90 -53.30 55.36
C HIS A 154 -23.52 -52.10 54.65
N ILE A 155 -24.59 -52.33 53.87
CA ILE A 155 -25.19 -51.30 53.02
C ILE A 155 -26.66 -51.11 53.37
N VAL A 156 -27.08 -49.85 53.50
CA VAL A 156 -28.47 -49.44 53.70
C VAL A 156 -28.90 -48.53 52.55
N TYR A 157 -30.07 -48.81 51.98
CA TYR A 157 -30.67 -48.02 50.89
C TYR A 157 -32.20 -48.13 50.90
N PRO A 158 -32.91 -47.12 50.37
CA PRO A 158 -34.36 -47.17 50.20
C PRO A 158 -34.75 -48.07 49.02
N LYS A 159 -35.84 -48.84 49.12
CA LYS A 159 -36.30 -49.72 48.03
C LYS A 159 -37.81 -49.68 47.86
N HIS A 160 -38.28 -49.75 46.60
CA HIS A 160 -39.69 -49.99 46.31
C HIS A 160 -40.05 -51.46 46.56
N ILE A 161 -41.21 -51.68 47.18
CA ILE A 161 -41.82 -53.01 47.22
C ILE A 161 -42.75 -53.12 46.02
N VAL A 162 -42.34 -53.93 45.05
CA VAL A 162 -43.09 -54.20 43.81
C VAL A 162 -43.66 -55.62 43.80
N ASP A 163 -44.76 -55.83 43.07
CA ASP A 163 -45.32 -57.15 42.81
C ASP A 163 -44.47 -57.91 41.77
N ALA A 164 -44.85 -59.17 41.51
CA ALA A 164 -44.18 -60.01 40.51
C ALA A 164 -44.28 -59.45 39.08
N SER A 165 -45.11 -58.43 38.84
CA SER A 165 -45.28 -57.73 37.57
C SER A 165 -44.56 -56.36 37.55
N GLY A 166 -43.84 -56.01 38.62
CA GLY A 166 -43.11 -54.74 38.72
C GLY A 166 -43.97 -53.55 39.19
N ASN A 167 -45.24 -53.74 39.52
CA ASN A 167 -46.09 -52.66 40.02
C ASN A 167 -45.82 -52.43 41.51
N GLN A 168 -45.70 -51.17 41.91
CA GLN A 168 -45.53 -50.80 43.30
C GLN A 168 -46.76 -51.20 44.15
N ILE A 169 -46.55 -52.02 45.19
CA ILE A 169 -47.63 -52.52 46.07
C ILE A 169 -47.65 -51.86 47.46
N LEU A 170 -46.51 -51.36 47.94
CA LEU A 170 -46.41 -50.62 49.20
C LEU A 170 -45.64 -49.31 49.00
N PRO A 171 -45.95 -48.24 49.76
CA PRO A 171 -45.09 -47.08 49.86
C PRO A 171 -43.72 -47.49 50.46
N SER A 172 -42.68 -46.73 50.12
CA SER A 172 -41.24 -46.98 50.30
C SER A 172 -40.81 -47.72 51.59
N SER A 173 -39.79 -48.58 51.49
CA SER A 173 -39.17 -49.27 52.63
C SER A 173 -37.67 -49.05 52.71
N LEU A 174 -37.10 -49.16 53.90
CA LEU A 174 -35.65 -49.09 54.13
C LEU A 174 -35.09 -50.51 54.11
N LYS A 175 -34.07 -50.76 53.28
CA LYS A 175 -33.49 -52.08 53.09
C LYS A 175 -32.04 -52.12 53.54
N TYR A 176 -31.69 -53.20 54.23
CA TYR A 176 -30.33 -53.53 54.60
C TYR A 176 -29.85 -54.75 53.82
N VAL A 177 -28.61 -54.70 53.36
CA VAL A 177 -27.89 -55.85 52.81
C VAL A 177 -26.49 -55.97 53.40
N ARG A 178 -26.03 -57.21 53.56
CA ARG A 178 -24.63 -57.52 53.89
C ARG A 178 -24.03 -58.40 52.80
N TYR A 179 -22.82 -58.08 52.36
CA TYR A 179 -22.02 -58.94 51.48
C TYR A 179 -20.82 -59.44 52.26
N ASP A 180 -20.60 -60.77 52.26
CA ASP A 180 -19.45 -61.35 52.97
C ASP A 180 -18.15 -61.13 52.18
N HIS A 181 -18.24 -60.94 50.86
CA HIS A 181 -17.15 -60.45 50.02
C HIS A 181 -17.62 -59.37 49.04
N TYR A 182 -16.77 -58.37 48.77
CA TYR A 182 -17.13 -57.23 47.92
C TYR A 182 -17.39 -57.61 46.45
N SER A 183 -16.90 -58.76 45.98
CA SER A 183 -17.17 -59.28 44.63
C SER A 183 -18.44 -60.14 44.54
N ASP A 184 -19.11 -60.43 45.67
CA ASP A 184 -20.29 -61.30 45.69
C ASP A 184 -21.46 -60.66 44.94
N THR A 185 -22.11 -61.39 44.04
CA THR A 185 -23.29 -60.88 43.29
C THR A 185 -24.59 -60.97 44.11
N THR A 186 -24.62 -61.77 45.17
CA THR A 186 -25.78 -61.95 46.05
C THR A 186 -25.41 -61.68 47.51
N PRO A 187 -26.18 -60.87 48.25
CA PRO A 187 -25.87 -60.57 49.65
C PRO A 187 -26.11 -61.79 50.55
N SER A 188 -25.26 -61.97 51.57
CA SER A 188 -25.39 -63.00 52.60
C SER A 188 -26.55 -62.74 53.56
N VAL A 189 -26.93 -61.47 53.73
CA VAL A 189 -28.12 -61.04 54.47
C VAL A 189 -28.84 -59.98 53.64
N ALA A 190 -30.15 -60.13 53.46
CA ALA A 190 -30.99 -59.10 52.84
C ALA A 190 -32.33 -59.02 53.57
N ASN A 191 -32.52 -57.94 54.34
CA ASN A 191 -33.72 -57.74 55.15
C ASN A 191 -34.19 -56.30 55.04
N TYR A 192 -35.50 -56.10 55.05
CA TYR A 192 -36.07 -54.77 55.24
C TYR A 192 -36.00 -54.40 56.73
N ILE A 193 -35.65 -53.15 56.99
CA ILE A 193 -35.55 -52.57 58.33
C ILE A 193 -36.94 -52.17 58.79
N ASP A 194 -37.62 -51.30 58.03
CA ASP A 194 -38.94 -50.77 58.36
C ASP A 194 -39.86 -50.84 57.12
N PHE A 195 -41.13 -51.16 57.36
CA PHE A 195 -42.17 -51.41 56.38
C PHE A 195 -43.38 -50.50 56.67
N GLN A 196 -43.32 -49.23 56.27
CA GLN A 196 -44.50 -48.37 56.04
C GLN A 196 -44.18 -46.93 55.64
N PHE A 197 -42.94 -46.45 55.75
CA PHE A 197 -42.60 -45.05 55.46
C PHE A 197 -41.11 -44.86 55.11
N ASN A 198 -40.81 -43.68 54.59
CA ASN A 198 -39.74 -43.39 53.64
C ASN A 198 -38.27 -43.55 54.09
N GLY A 199 -37.92 -43.75 55.37
CA GLY A 199 -36.52 -43.98 55.78
C GLY A 199 -35.48 -43.01 55.18
N LYS A 200 -35.83 -41.72 55.09
CA LYS A 200 -34.98 -40.68 54.50
C LYS A 200 -33.80 -40.36 55.42
N TRP A 201 -32.75 -39.76 54.86
CA TRP A 201 -31.54 -39.38 55.61
C TRP A 201 -31.07 -40.49 56.56
N ASN A 202 -30.92 -41.71 56.05
CA ASN A 202 -30.36 -42.80 56.84
C ASN A 202 -28.85 -42.64 56.99
N SER A 203 -28.34 -43.18 58.09
CA SER A 203 -26.92 -43.31 58.41
C SER A 203 -26.70 -44.62 59.18
N ILE A 204 -25.60 -45.32 58.90
CA ILE A 204 -25.25 -46.60 59.53
C ILE A 204 -23.94 -46.50 60.31
N THR A 205 -23.94 -47.08 61.50
CA THR A 205 -22.73 -47.42 62.27
C THR A 205 -22.77 -48.90 62.65
N LEU A 206 -21.65 -49.41 63.16
CA LEU A 206 -21.56 -50.76 63.73
C LEU A 206 -21.45 -50.68 65.25
N ASP A 207 -22.04 -51.65 65.96
CA ASP A 207 -21.87 -51.83 67.40
C ASP A 207 -20.54 -52.52 67.75
N GLU A 208 -20.25 -52.73 69.04
CA GLU A 208 -19.04 -53.45 69.49
C GLU A 208 -18.89 -54.88 68.95
N ASN A 209 -19.98 -55.50 68.48
CA ASN A 209 -20.00 -56.84 67.92
C ASN A 209 -20.13 -56.81 66.38
N GLU A 210 -19.85 -55.65 65.78
CA GLU A 210 -19.95 -55.38 64.35
C GLU A 210 -21.36 -55.64 63.77
N GLN A 211 -22.39 -55.51 64.60
CA GLN A 211 -23.78 -55.56 64.15
C GLN A 211 -24.25 -54.16 63.72
N PRO A 212 -25.06 -54.07 62.66
CA PRO A 212 -25.48 -52.79 62.12
C PRO A 212 -26.48 -52.08 63.05
N VAL A 213 -26.25 -50.78 63.24
CA VAL A 213 -27.14 -49.84 63.91
C VAL A 213 -27.43 -48.71 62.93
N VAL A 214 -28.71 -48.48 62.64
CA VAL A 214 -29.14 -47.56 61.57
C VAL A 214 -30.04 -46.48 62.16
N ALA A 215 -29.64 -45.22 62.04
CA ALA A 215 -30.50 -44.07 62.31
C ALA A 215 -31.12 -43.58 61.01
N TYR A 216 -32.36 -43.11 61.06
CA TYR A 216 -33.07 -42.59 59.88
C TYR A 216 -34.25 -41.72 60.30
N TRP A 217 -34.68 -40.87 59.37
CA TRP A 217 -35.90 -40.10 59.51
C TRP A 217 -37.11 -40.86 59.00
N ASN A 218 -38.20 -40.77 59.76
CA ASN A 218 -39.48 -41.31 59.36
C ASN A 218 -40.44 -40.18 58.93
N ASN A 219 -41.23 -40.40 57.87
CA ASN A 219 -42.14 -39.41 57.25
C ASN A 219 -43.40 -39.12 58.07
N GLY A 220 -43.23 -39.00 59.39
CA GLY A 220 -44.22 -38.79 60.44
C GLY A 220 -43.55 -38.31 61.75
N GLU A 221 -42.68 -37.30 61.62
CA GLU A 221 -42.26 -36.33 62.66
C GLU A 221 -41.03 -36.63 63.55
N TYR A 222 -40.35 -37.79 63.46
CA TYR A 222 -39.28 -38.14 64.42
C TYR A 222 -38.09 -38.92 63.83
N VAL A 223 -36.94 -38.83 64.51
CA VAL A 223 -35.74 -39.66 64.25
C VAL A 223 -35.93 -41.03 64.88
N LYS A 224 -35.67 -42.09 64.11
CA LYS A 224 -35.71 -43.49 64.56
C LYS A 224 -34.31 -44.09 64.54
N VAL A 225 -34.12 -45.12 65.37
CA VAL A 225 -32.93 -45.98 65.35
C VAL A 225 -33.35 -47.45 65.32
N ALA A 226 -32.67 -48.23 64.50
CA ALA A 226 -32.87 -49.66 64.36
C ALA A 226 -31.60 -50.42 64.76
N PHE A 227 -31.75 -51.34 65.71
CA PHE A 227 -30.70 -52.23 66.17
C PHE A 227 -30.90 -53.64 65.62
N TRP A 228 -29.86 -54.25 65.09
CA TRP A 228 -29.88 -55.64 64.67
C TRP A 228 -29.62 -56.58 65.86
N LYS A 229 -30.63 -57.32 66.30
CA LYS A 229 -30.54 -58.24 67.45
C LYS A 229 -31.24 -59.55 67.15
N ASN A 230 -30.61 -60.69 67.45
CA ASN A 230 -31.20 -62.04 67.28
C ASN A 230 -31.78 -62.28 65.87
N ASN A 231 -31.06 -61.86 64.83
CA ASN A 231 -31.48 -61.95 63.41
C ASN A 231 -32.77 -61.19 63.06
N LYS A 232 -33.13 -60.15 63.83
CA LYS A 232 -34.28 -59.29 63.56
C LYS A 232 -33.96 -57.83 63.91
N TRP A 233 -34.62 -56.90 63.23
CA TRP A 233 -34.58 -55.48 63.57
C TRP A 233 -35.44 -55.17 64.80
N SER A 234 -34.86 -54.42 65.75
CA SER A 234 -35.54 -53.76 66.85
C SER A 234 -35.51 -52.26 66.62
N ILE A 235 -36.66 -51.63 66.44
CA ILE A 235 -36.79 -50.22 66.08
C ILE A 235 -37.36 -49.45 67.28
N GLU A 236 -36.80 -48.28 67.57
CA GLU A 236 -37.27 -47.38 68.61
C GLU A 236 -37.19 -45.91 68.17
N ASP A 237 -37.98 -45.06 68.81
CA ASP A 237 -38.03 -43.62 68.56
C ASP A 237 -36.98 -42.90 69.43
N VAL A 238 -36.17 -42.04 68.82
CA VAL A 238 -35.10 -41.28 69.49
C VAL A 238 -35.65 -39.98 70.08
N THR A 239 -36.65 -39.37 69.42
CA THR A 239 -37.30 -38.13 69.82
C THR A 239 -38.78 -38.39 70.14
N PRO A 240 -39.17 -38.84 71.35
CA PRO A 240 -40.57 -39.08 71.68
C PRO A 240 -41.29 -37.77 72.07
N GLY A 241 -42.28 -37.31 71.29
CA GLY A 241 -43.10 -36.13 71.61
C GLY A 241 -44.45 -36.11 70.88
N PRO A 242 -45.44 -35.29 71.29
CA PRO A 242 -46.77 -35.24 70.68
C PRO A 242 -46.98 -34.07 69.70
N PHE A 243 -45.97 -33.61 68.97
CA PHE A 243 -46.07 -32.38 68.15
C PHE A 243 -45.62 -32.58 66.71
N LEU A 244 -46.37 -31.91 65.81
CA LEU A 244 -46.24 -31.76 64.36
C LEU A 244 -44.92 -31.08 63.91
N ASP A 245 -43.85 -31.15 64.71
CA ASP A 245 -42.60 -30.46 64.45
C ASP A 245 -41.72 -31.34 63.54
N LEU A 246 -41.38 -30.87 62.35
CA LEU A 246 -40.61 -31.58 61.34
C LEU A 246 -39.12 -31.69 61.76
N GLN A 247 -38.77 -32.77 62.45
CA GLN A 247 -37.42 -33.05 62.96
C GLN A 247 -36.76 -34.25 62.27
N GLY A 248 -35.44 -34.19 62.03
CA GLY A 248 -34.63 -35.35 61.65
C GLY A 248 -34.03 -35.32 60.24
N TRP A 249 -34.06 -34.17 59.57
CA TRP A 249 -33.40 -34.03 58.26
C TRP A 249 -31.88 -34.14 58.43
N TYR A 250 -31.19 -34.68 57.42
CA TYR A 250 -29.71 -34.84 57.43
C TYR A 250 -29.16 -35.70 58.59
N THR A 251 -29.96 -36.65 59.08
CA THR A 251 -29.59 -37.54 60.20
C THR A 251 -28.27 -38.28 59.96
N THR A 252 -27.34 -38.18 60.92
CA THR A 252 -26.06 -38.92 60.94
C THR A 252 -25.86 -39.59 62.29
N ILE A 253 -25.42 -40.86 62.32
CA ILE A 253 -25.15 -41.60 63.57
C ILE A 253 -23.67 -41.98 63.68
N ILE A 254 -23.11 -41.84 64.88
CA ILE A 254 -21.80 -42.35 65.25
C ILE A 254 -21.85 -43.08 66.60
N ARG A 255 -21.07 -44.15 66.73
CA ARG A 255 -20.91 -44.88 67.98
C ARG A 255 -19.81 -44.25 68.82
N GLY A 256 -20.13 -43.88 70.06
CA GLY A 256 -19.16 -43.53 71.09
C GLY A 256 -18.94 -44.63 72.11
N VAL A 257 -18.23 -44.31 73.18
CA VAL A 257 -18.02 -45.23 74.31
C VAL A 257 -19.34 -45.36 75.08
N ASN A 258 -19.94 -46.56 75.02
CA ASN A 258 -21.18 -46.97 75.72
C ASN A 258 -22.46 -46.20 75.34
N LYS A 259 -22.45 -45.37 74.29
CA LYS A 259 -23.63 -44.68 73.78
C LYS A 259 -23.48 -44.33 72.31
N TYR A 260 -24.59 -43.98 71.67
CA TYR A 260 -24.65 -43.49 70.31
C TYR A 260 -24.92 -41.99 70.32
N PHE A 261 -24.43 -41.30 69.30
CA PHE A 261 -24.69 -39.89 69.04
C PHE A 261 -25.33 -39.77 67.67
N ILE A 262 -26.38 -38.97 67.57
CA ILE A 262 -27.14 -38.75 66.36
C ILE A 262 -27.31 -37.25 66.16
N SER A 263 -26.70 -36.68 65.12
CA SER A 263 -26.92 -35.29 64.70
C SER A 263 -28.06 -35.22 63.69
N PHE A 264 -28.88 -34.18 63.78
CA PHE A 264 -30.00 -33.96 62.85
C PHE A 264 -30.51 -32.51 62.89
N TYR A 265 -31.18 -32.10 61.82
CA TYR A 265 -31.77 -30.78 61.67
C TYR A 265 -33.25 -30.74 62.08
N HIS A 266 -33.66 -29.64 62.70
CA HIS A 266 -35.03 -29.32 63.08
C HIS A 266 -35.57 -28.19 62.21
N THR A 267 -36.40 -28.53 61.22
CA THR A 267 -36.82 -27.58 60.16
C THR A 267 -37.69 -26.42 60.67
N ASP A 268 -38.61 -26.62 61.63
CA ASP A 268 -39.46 -25.49 62.10
C ASP A 268 -38.74 -24.49 63.02
N ARG A 269 -37.54 -24.83 63.48
CA ARG A 269 -36.77 -24.00 64.41
C ARG A 269 -35.43 -23.58 63.84
N ASP A 270 -35.11 -24.02 62.62
CA ASP A 270 -33.82 -23.77 61.96
C ASP A 270 -32.59 -24.16 62.81
N VAL A 271 -32.71 -25.21 63.63
CA VAL A 271 -31.70 -25.56 64.65
C VAL A 271 -31.06 -26.93 64.39
N LEU A 272 -29.74 -27.02 64.52
CA LEU A 272 -28.99 -28.26 64.66
C LEU A 272 -29.24 -28.88 66.03
N ARG A 273 -29.64 -30.15 66.05
CA ARG A 273 -29.87 -30.92 67.28
C ARG A 273 -29.00 -32.15 67.33
N MET A 274 -28.74 -32.60 68.56
CA MET A 274 -28.05 -33.85 68.82
C MET A 274 -28.84 -34.70 69.81
N ALA A 275 -29.07 -35.96 69.47
CA ALA A 275 -29.49 -36.98 70.41
C ALA A 275 -28.28 -37.82 70.85
N SER A 276 -28.16 -38.08 72.15
CA SER A 276 -27.19 -39.04 72.67
C SER A 276 -27.82 -40.01 73.65
N GLY A 277 -27.46 -41.29 73.56
CA GLY A 277 -28.15 -42.30 74.35
C GLY A 277 -27.81 -43.75 74.05
N THR A 278 -28.55 -44.64 74.69
CA THR A 278 -28.54 -46.09 74.47
C THR A 278 -29.95 -46.56 74.19
N SER A 279 -30.12 -47.81 73.75
CA SER A 279 -31.45 -48.36 73.46
C SER A 279 -32.43 -48.12 74.61
N GLY A 280 -33.52 -47.39 74.33
CA GLY A 280 -34.56 -47.01 75.28
C GLY A 280 -34.27 -45.79 76.17
N ASN A 281 -33.10 -45.15 76.07
CA ASN A 281 -32.70 -44.00 76.89
C ASN A 281 -31.98 -42.95 76.03
N TRP A 282 -32.72 -41.94 75.54
CA TRP A 282 -32.19 -40.86 74.70
C TRP A 282 -32.30 -39.51 75.39
N THR A 283 -31.28 -38.68 75.21
CA THR A 283 -31.23 -37.27 75.60
C THR A 283 -31.07 -36.43 74.34
N VAL A 284 -31.85 -35.36 74.19
CA VAL A 284 -31.84 -34.50 73.00
C VAL A 284 -31.52 -33.07 73.42
N GLU A 285 -30.56 -32.45 72.74
CA GLU A 285 -30.07 -31.11 73.01
C GLU A 285 -30.07 -30.28 71.73
N ASP A 286 -30.34 -28.97 71.84
CA ASP A 286 -30.11 -28.01 70.76
C ASP A 286 -28.61 -27.64 70.76
N VAL A 287 -28.01 -27.55 69.57
CA VAL A 287 -26.57 -27.40 69.38
C VAL A 287 -26.22 -25.99 68.90
N ALA A 288 -26.80 -25.59 67.75
CA ALA A 288 -26.55 -24.31 67.10
C ALA A 288 -27.77 -23.89 66.26
N ASP A 289 -27.93 -22.59 66.08
CA ASP A 289 -28.84 -22.00 65.09
C ASP A 289 -28.16 -22.03 63.71
N LEU A 290 -28.91 -22.33 62.66
CA LEU A 290 -28.37 -22.54 61.31
C LEU A 290 -28.84 -21.50 60.29
N GLY A 291 -29.79 -20.64 60.66
CA GLY A 291 -30.47 -19.78 59.70
C GLY A 291 -31.41 -20.56 58.77
N SER A 292 -32.11 -19.85 57.88
CA SER A 292 -33.09 -20.50 57.00
C SER A 292 -32.39 -21.35 55.94
N LEU A 293 -32.27 -22.66 56.19
CA LEU A 293 -31.52 -23.55 55.31
C LEU A 293 -32.15 -23.69 53.92
N ASN A 294 -31.33 -23.49 52.88
CA ASN A 294 -31.65 -24.01 51.55
C ASN A 294 -31.58 -25.55 51.58
N PHE A 295 -32.73 -26.19 51.31
CA PHE A 295 -33.01 -27.62 51.50
C PHE A 295 -32.10 -28.63 50.77
N PHE A 296 -31.11 -28.19 50.01
CA PHE A 296 -30.30 -29.06 49.16
C PHE A 296 -28.82 -29.11 49.53
N GLU A 297 -28.26 -28.17 50.31
CA GLU A 297 -26.79 -28.06 50.42
C GLU A 297 -26.21 -28.53 51.76
N SER A 298 -27.04 -28.94 52.72
CA SER A 298 -26.59 -29.19 54.09
C SER A 298 -26.25 -30.66 54.37
N GLN A 299 -25.21 -30.90 55.17
CA GLN A 299 -24.92 -32.16 55.85
C GLN A 299 -24.62 -31.85 57.32
N MET A 300 -24.84 -32.81 58.21
CA MET A 300 -24.55 -32.67 59.65
C MET A 300 -23.55 -33.74 60.11
N PRO A 301 -22.36 -33.82 59.49
CA PRO A 301 -21.36 -34.83 59.82
C PRO A 301 -20.92 -34.67 61.28
N ILE A 302 -20.70 -35.80 61.95
CA ILE A 302 -20.29 -35.83 63.35
C ILE A 302 -19.08 -36.74 63.52
N VAL A 303 -18.08 -36.25 64.25
CA VAL A 303 -16.92 -37.01 64.72
C VAL A 303 -16.81 -36.91 66.24
N LEU A 304 -16.03 -37.82 66.84
CA LEU A 304 -15.83 -37.88 68.29
C LEU A 304 -14.36 -37.66 68.65
N VAL A 305 -13.96 -36.44 69.01
CA VAL A 305 -12.61 -36.16 69.56
C VAL A 305 -12.65 -36.46 71.05
N ASP A 306 -11.83 -37.41 71.52
CA ASP A 306 -11.83 -37.89 72.90
C ASP A 306 -13.23 -38.23 73.44
N ASN A 307 -14.06 -38.87 72.60
CA ASN A 307 -15.45 -39.23 72.90
C ASN A 307 -16.40 -38.03 73.13
N SER A 308 -15.98 -36.82 72.80
CA SER A 308 -16.80 -35.60 72.78
C SER A 308 -17.27 -35.30 71.35
N PRO A 309 -18.54 -34.89 71.14
CA PRO A 309 -19.08 -34.66 69.81
C PRO A 309 -18.60 -33.34 69.20
N TYR A 310 -18.20 -33.43 67.93
CA TYR A 310 -17.85 -32.32 67.05
C TYR A 310 -18.70 -32.44 65.79
N ILE A 311 -19.45 -31.39 65.45
CA ILE A 311 -20.43 -31.39 64.36
C ILE A 311 -20.15 -30.18 63.47
N ALA A 312 -19.78 -30.41 62.21
CA ALA A 312 -19.68 -29.33 61.23
C ALA A 312 -21.06 -29.01 60.67
N TYR A 313 -21.29 -27.73 60.42
CA TYR A 313 -22.54 -27.22 59.86
C TYR A 313 -22.28 -25.97 59.02
N HIS A 314 -23.16 -25.74 58.05
CA HIS A 314 -23.18 -24.54 57.24
C HIS A 314 -24.13 -23.53 57.90
N ASP A 315 -23.62 -22.36 58.23
CA ASP A 315 -24.38 -21.22 58.74
C ASP A 315 -24.83 -20.38 57.54
N VAL A 316 -26.04 -20.66 57.03
CA VAL A 316 -26.53 -20.14 55.75
C VAL A 316 -26.74 -18.62 55.79
N ASP A 317 -27.10 -18.07 56.95
CA ASP A 317 -27.35 -16.63 57.08
C ASP A 317 -26.05 -15.82 56.95
N ASN A 318 -24.91 -16.38 57.37
CA ASN A 318 -23.60 -15.74 57.27
C ASN A 318 -22.77 -16.24 56.07
N GLY A 319 -23.10 -17.40 55.49
CA GLY A 319 -22.30 -18.05 54.46
C GLY A 319 -21.08 -18.80 54.99
N ASP A 320 -21.03 -19.06 56.30
CA ASP A 320 -19.85 -19.62 56.97
C ASP A 320 -19.91 -21.16 57.09
N LEU A 321 -18.74 -21.81 57.01
CA LEU A 321 -18.56 -23.15 57.58
C LEU A 321 -18.24 -23.02 59.07
N ARG A 322 -18.96 -23.76 59.92
CA ARG A 322 -18.79 -23.72 61.37
C ARG A 322 -18.64 -25.10 61.99
N LEU A 323 -17.96 -25.15 63.13
CA LEU A 323 -17.75 -26.36 63.92
C LEU A 323 -18.34 -26.19 65.32
N ALA A 324 -19.42 -26.91 65.60
CA ALA A 324 -20.01 -26.99 66.94
C ALA A 324 -19.37 -28.14 67.74
N TYR A 325 -19.00 -27.88 68.99
CA TYR A 325 -18.40 -28.90 69.85
C TYR A 325 -18.81 -28.74 71.32
N LYS A 326 -18.80 -29.85 72.04
CA LYS A 326 -19.21 -29.88 73.45
C LYS A 326 -18.01 -29.88 74.38
N ASN A 327 -17.83 -28.81 75.14
CA ASN A 327 -16.77 -28.66 76.15
C ASN A 327 -17.38 -28.23 77.50
N GLY A 328 -16.96 -28.87 78.60
CA GLY A 328 -17.45 -28.53 79.95
C GLY A 328 -18.97 -28.69 80.16
N GLY A 329 -19.66 -29.42 79.27
CA GLY A 329 -21.12 -29.58 79.28
C GLY A 329 -21.89 -28.57 78.43
N ASN A 330 -21.23 -27.54 77.90
CA ASN A 330 -21.85 -26.51 77.04
C ASN A 330 -21.43 -26.70 75.58
N TRP A 331 -22.31 -26.28 74.67
CA TRP A 331 -21.99 -26.15 73.25
C TRP A 331 -21.22 -24.87 72.99
N HIS A 332 -20.17 -24.98 72.19
CA HIS A 332 -19.38 -23.89 71.64
C HIS A 332 -19.41 -24.03 70.12
N SER A 333 -19.19 -22.92 69.41
CA SER A 333 -19.13 -22.91 67.95
C SER A 333 -18.01 -21.99 67.51
N ASP A 334 -17.13 -22.53 66.68
CA ASP A 334 -16.05 -21.77 66.03
C ASP A 334 -16.35 -21.63 64.54
N VAL A 335 -15.89 -20.51 63.97
CA VAL A 335 -15.83 -20.31 62.51
C VAL A 335 -14.67 -21.15 61.99
N VAL A 336 -14.95 -21.96 60.98
CA VAL A 336 -13.94 -22.76 60.26
C VAL A 336 -13.48 -22.01 59.05
N ASP A 337 -14.41 -21.51 58.22
CA ASP A 337 -14.13 -20.70 57.04
C ASP A 337 -15.28 -19.70 56.88
N SER A 338 -14.93 -18.45 56.58
CA SER A 338 -15.86 -17.33 56.39
C SER A 338 -15.51 -16.48 55.16
N ILE A 339 -14.57 -16.93 54.33
CA ILE A 339 -14.18 -16.23 53.11
C ILE A 339 -15.12 -16.71 51.99
N GLY A 340 -16.11 -15.87 51.65
CA GLY A 340 -17.13 -16.20 50.66
C GLY A 340 -18.30 -17.02 51.23
N TYR A 341 -19.01 -17.74 50.36
CA TYR A 341 -20.15 -18.59 50.71
C TYR A 341 -19.72 -20.06 50.69
N VAL A 342 -19.39 -20.58 51.88
CA VAL A 342 -18.63 -21.83 52.07
C VAL A 342 -19.31 -22.78 53.04
N GLY A 343 -18.99 -24.08 52.93
CA GLY A 343 -19.40 -25.09 53.92
C GLY A 343 -20.50 -26.03 53.46
N GLY A 344 -21.03 -25.82 52.26
CA GLY A 344 -21.98 -26.73 51.62
C GLY A 344 -21.43 -28.16 51.50
N TRP A 345 -22.32 -29.14 51.62
CA TRP A 345 -22.05 -30.57 51.45
C TRP A 345 -20.98 -31.17 52.37
N ALA A 346 -20.69 -30.55 53.50
CA ALA A 346 -19.58 -30.93 54.37
C ALA A 346 -19.51 -32.43 54.74
N SER A 347 -18.31 -32.98 54.75
CA SER A 347 -17.97 -34.30 55.29
C SER A 347 -16.86 -34.17 56.31
N MET A 348 -16.86 -35.02 57.34
CA MET A 348 -15.84 -34.99 58.38
C MET A 348 -15.20 -36.34 58.64
N ALA A 349 -13.92 -36.30 58.98
CA ALA A 349 -13.17 -37.40 59.53
C ALA A 349 -12.24 -36.90 60.65
N LEU A 350 -11.59 -37.81 61.37
CA LEU A 350 -10.49 -37.47 62.27
C LEU A 350 -9.17 -37.73 61.57
N THR A 351 -8.20 -36.84 61.76
CA THR A 351 -6.81 -37.10 61.42
C THR A 351 -6.23 -38.21 62.31
N PRO A 352 -5.06 -38.79 61.98
CA PRO A 352 -4.36 -39.75 62.85
C PRO A 352 -4.05 -39.21 64.24
N GLU A 353 -3.85 -37.89 64.36
CA GLU A 353 -3.59 -37.17 65.61
C GLU A 353 -4.87 -36.94 66.42
N GLY A 354 -6.03 -37.23 65.84
CA GLY A 354 -7.33 -37.10 66.49
C GLY A 354 -7.97 -35.71 66.37
N THR A 355 -7.50 -34.84 65.48
CA THR A 355 -8.13 -33.54 65.21
C THR A 355 -9.18 -33.65 64.09
N PRO A 356 -10.18 -32.75 64.03
CA PRO A 356 -11.16 -32.74 62.94
C PRO A 356 -10.56 -32.34 61.58
N ALA A 357 -10.98 -33.03 60.53
CA ALA A 357 -10.77 -32.61 59.14
C ALA A 357 -12.11 -32.57 58.41
N ILE A 358 -12.28 -31.57 57.54
CA ILE A 358 -13.56 -31.26 56.89
C ILE A 358 -13.32 -31.06 55.40
N SER A 359 -14.04 -31.79 54.56
CA SER A 359 -14.17 -31.47 53.13
C SER A 359 -15.50 -30.79 52.87
N TYR A 360 -15.54 -29.75 52.04
CA TYR A 360 -16.75 -28.95 51.79
C TYR A 360 -16.69 -28.25 50.43
N TYR A 361 -17.83 -27.76 49.99
CA TYR A 361 -17.96 -26.97 48.77
C TYR A 361 -17.80 -25.48 49.09
N ASP A 362 -16.96 -24.82 48.31
CA ASP A 362 -16.88 -23.36 48.23
C ASP A 362 -17.72 -22.89 47.04
N ALA A 363 -18.85 -22.25 47.33
CA ALA A 363 -19.77 -21.81 46.28
C ALA A 363 -19.33 -20.50 45.63
N THR A 364 -18.52 -19.69 46.31
CA THR A 364 -17.95 -18.46 45.74
C THR A 364 -16.98 -18.83 44.63
N ASN A 365 -15.99 -19.65 44.95
CA ASN A 365 -14.93 -20.00 44.00
C ASN A 365 -15.20 -21.28 43.21
N ARG A 366 -16.32 -21.98 43.51
CA ARG A 366 -16.86 -23.12 42.78
C ARG A 366 -15.98 -24.38 42.75
N PHE A 367 -15.08 -24.58 43.71
CA PHE A 367 -14.26 -25.81 43.82
C PHE A 367 -14.43 -26.52 45.17
N LEU A 368 -13.74 -27.66 45.34
CA LEU A 368 -13.77 -28.46 46.56
C LEU A 368 -12.71 -27.92 47.53
N ARG A 369 -13.11 -27.58 48.75
CA ARG A 369 -12.16 -27.21 49.81
C ARG A 369 -11.97 -28.34 50.80
N PHE A 370 -10.79 -28.36 51.40
CA PHE A 370 -10.43 -29.22 52.51
C PHE A 370 -9.79 -28.39 53.62
N ALA A 371 -10.40 -28.40 54.80
CA ALA A 371 -9.87 -27.76 56.00
C ALA A 371 -9.44 -28.82 57.01
N VAL A 372 -8.24 -28.68 57.55
CA VAL A 372 -7.69 -29.57 58.59
C VAL A 372 -7.32 -28.77 59.83
N ALA A 373 -7.77 -29.25 60.99
CA ALA A 373 -7.54 -28.60 62.27
C ALA A 373 -6.14 -28.93 62.81
N SER A 374 -5.42 -27.90 63.26
CA SER A 374 -4.08 -27.97 63.83
C SER A 374 -4.02 -27.25 65.19
N PRO A 375 -3.19 -27.71 66.14
CA PRO A 375 -3.00 -27.04 67.43
C PRO A 375 -2.10 -25.80 67.37
N THR A 376 -1.46 -25.52 66.23
CA THR A 376 -0.56 -24.37 66.02
C THR A 376 -1.04 -23.50 64.87
N PRO A 377 -0.85 -22.17 64.93
CA PRO A 377 -1.22 -21.27 63.83
C PRO A 377 -0.36 -21.52 62.58
N PRO A 378 -0.88 -21.17 61.39
CA PRO A 378 -0.07 -21.06 60.18
C PRO A 378 1.17 -20.21 60.40
N LYS A 379 2.24 -20.61 59.72
CA LYS A 379 3.49 -19.86 59.69
C LYS A 379 3.45 -18.97 58.45
N ASP A 380 3.94 -17.75 58.63
CA ASP A 380 4.12 -16.69 57.65
C ASP A 380 5.52 -16.16 57.97
N THR A 381 6.44 -16.25 57.01
CA THR A 381 7.89 -16.17 57.27
C THR A 381 8.47 -14.80 56.97
N ASP A 382 8.00 -14.18 55.90
CA ASP A 382 8.30 -12.82 55.43
C ASP A 382 7.33 -11.77 55.96
N ALA A 383 6.20 -12.17 56.55
CA ALA A 383 5.22 -11.29 57.19
C ALA A 383 4.49 -10.37 56.22
N ASP A 384 4.22 -10.86 55.01
CA ASP A 384 3.46 -10.19 53.95
C ASP A 384 1.93 -10.44 54.08
N LEU A 385 1.53 -11.27 55.04
CA LEU A 385 0.16 -11.72 55.36
C LEU A 385 -0.33 -12.95 54.57
N ILE A 386 0.47 -13.52 53.68
CA ILE A 386 0.23 -14.83 53.08
C ILE A 386 0.97 -15.88 53.92
N ALA A 387 0.32 -17.02 54.17
CA ALA A 387 0.95 -18.08 54.95
C ALA A 387 1.87 -18.93 54.06
N ASP A 388 3.00 -19.42 54.61
CA ASP A 388 4.00 -20.25 53.92
C ASP A 388 3.38 -21.37 53.04
N TYR A 389 2.28 -21.97 53.53
CA TYR A 389 1.63 -23.09 52.85
C TYR A 389 0.76 -22.65 51.66
N ILE A 390 0.26 -21.41 51.67
CA ILE A 390 -0.49 -20.80 50.57
C ILE A 390 0.50 -20.40 49.47
N GLU A 391 1.62 -19.80 49.85
CA GLU A 391 2.69 -19.41 48.92
C GLU A 391 3.25 -20.62 48.17
N GLU A 392 3.57 -21.70 48.91
CA GLU A 392 4.01 -22.96 48.31
C GLU A 392 2.96 -23.55 47.33
N MET A 393 1.66 -23.30 47.56
CA MET A 393 0.60 -23.77 46.66
C MET A 393 0.45 -22.94 45.40
N ASN A 394 0.73 -21.64 45.47
CA ASN A 394 0.56 -20.74 44.33
C ASN A 394 1.83 -20.50 43.55
N GLY A 395 2.97 -20.82 44.14
CA GLY A 395 4.28 -20.65 43.52
C GLY A 395 4.99 -19.37 43.93
N THR A 396 4.41 -18.56 44.83
CA THR A 396 5.10 -17.45 45.45
C THR A 396 6.11 -17.93 46.49
N ASN A 397 7.02 -17.04 46.92
CA ASN A 397 8.16 -17.43 47.74
C ASN A 397 8.00 -16.96 49.18
N ALA A 398 7.75 -17.92 50.09
CA ALA A 398 7.67 -17.75 51.55
C ALA A 398 8.92 -17.22 52.27
N LYS A 399 9.84 -16.57 51.57
CA LYS A 399 10.93 -15.79 52.14
C LYS A 399 11.16 -14.51 51.33
N ASP A 400 10.18 -14.08 50.58
CA ASP A 400 10.22 -12.95 49.67
C ASP A 400 8.91 -12.20 49.83
N THR A 401 8.99 -10.99 50.37
CA THR A 401 7.78 -10.20 50.60
C THR A 401 7.11 -9.78 49.28
N ASP A 402 7.84 -9.76 48.17
CA ASP A 402 7.42 -9.28 46.86
C ASP A 402 8.07 -10.22 45.83
N THR A 403 7.32 -11.21 45.35
CA THR A 403 7.88 -12.34 44.59
C THR A 403 8.29 -11.95 43.16
N ASP A 404 7.58 -11.03 42.52
CA ASP A 404 7.84 -10.61 41.13
C ASP A 404 8.61 -9.29 41.00
N ASP A 405 8.84 -8.61 42.12
CA ASP A 405 9.62 -7.39 42.29
C ASP A 405 8.96 -6.15 41.64
N ASP A 406 7.63 -6.06 41.67
CA ASP A 406 6.85 -4.99 41.04
C ASP A 406 6.60 -3.76 41.97
N GLY A 407 6.91 -3.90 43.27
CA GLY A 407 6.74 -2.89 44.31
C GLY A 407 5.51 -3.06 45.21
N LEU A 408 4.65 -4.05 44.93
CA LEU A 408 3.62 -4.57 45.81
C LEU A 408 4.14 -5.82 46.53
N SER A 409 3.45 -6.26 47.58
CA SER A 409 3.78 -7.53 48.24
C SER A 409 2.77 -8.58 47.83
N ASP A 410 3.11 -9.87 47.87
CA ASP A 410 2.17 -10.92 47.45
C ASP A 410 0.83 -10.84 48.20
N GLY A 411 0.84 -10.44 49.48
CA GLY A 411 -0.38 -10.18 50.26
C GLY A 411 -1.10 -8.83 50.04
N GLU A 412 -0.48 -7.85 49.38
CA GLU A 412 -1.17 -6.64 48.89
C GLU A 412 -1.96 -6.93 47.60
N GLU A 413 -1.50 -7.92 46.85
CA GLU A 413 -2.06 -8.36 45.58
C GLU A 413 -3.14 -9.43 45.79
N ASP A 414 -2.90 -10.46 46.61
CA ASP A 414 -3.93 -11.41 47.13
C ASP A 414 -4.60 -10.83 48.39
N GLN A 415 -5.42 -9.78 48.20
CA GLN A 415 -6.03 -9.01 49.29
C GLN A 415 -6.87 -9.86 50.24
N ASN A 416 -7.43 -10.96 49.74
CA ASN A 416 -8.27 -11.86 50.54
C ASN A 416 -7.51 -13.08 51.09
N GLN A 417 -6.23 -13.25 50.74
CA GLN A 417 -5.29 -14.22 51.28
C GLN A 417 -5.73 -15.67 51.08
N ASN A 418 -6.55 -15.91 50.05
CA ASN A 418 -7.07 -17.25 49.77
C ASN A 418 -6.12 -18.04 48.86
N GLY A 419 -5.15 -17.36 48.28
CA GLY A 419 -4.20 -17.89 47.36
C GLY A 419 -4.74 -18.12 45.94
N ILE A 420 -5.58 -17.25 45.44
CA ILE A 420 -6.13 -17.30 44.10
C ILE A 420 -6.23 -15.87 43.63
N VAL A 421 -5.65 -15.59 42.47
CA VAL A 421 -5.81 -14.30 41.80
C VAL A 421 -7.27 -14.14 41.38
N ASP A 422 -8.00 -13.29 42.10
CA ASP A 422 -9.37 -12.92 41.79
C ASP A 422 -9.42 -11.79 40.73
N SER A 423 -10.60 -11.53 40.15
CA SER A 423 -10.73 -10.57 39.03
C SER A 423 -10.48 -9.10 39.40
N ASP A 424 -10.40 -8.79 40.69
CA ASP A 424 -10.13 -7.47 41.26
C ASP A 424 -8.77 -7.38 41.96
N GLU A 425 -7.94 -8.41 41.79
CA GLU A 425 -6.61 -8.59 42.35
C GLU A 425 -5.57 -8.65 41.23
N THR A 426 -4.35 -8.22 41.54
CA THR A 426 -3.18 -8.41 40.67
C THR A 426 -2.55 -9.77 40.93
N ASP A 427 -1.73 -10.28 40.00
CA ASP A 427 -1.10 -11.58 40.12
C ASP A 427 0.30 -11.46 40.74
N PRO A 428 0.55 -11.97 41.97
CA PRO A 428 1.86 -11.88 42.66
C PRO A 428 3.06 -12.54 41.97
N LEU A 429 2.85 -13.09 40.78
CA LEU A 429 3.85 -13.74 39.95
C LEU A 429 4.10 -12.97 38.64
N GLN A 430 3.38 -11.87 38.42
CA GLN A 430 3.42 -11.06 37.22
C GLN A 430 3.71 -9.61 37.59
N PHE A 431 4.92 -9.18 37.26
CA PHE A 431 5.39 -7.81 37.41
C PHE A 431 4.47 -6.73 36.81
N ASP A 432 3.64 -7.11 35.84
CA ASP A 432 2.71 -6.29 35.07
C ASP A 432 1.51 -7.20 34.74
N THR A 433 0.39 -6.99 35.44
CA THR A 433 -0.76 -7.90 35.43
C THR A 433 -1.59 -7.80 34.15
N ASP A 434 -1.78 -6.60 33.61
CA ASP A 434 -2.59 -6.38 32.41
C ASP A 434 -1.76 -6.32 31.11
N GLY A 435 -0.44 -6.26 31.24
CA GLY A 435 0.53 -6.45 30.17
C GLY A 435 0.77 -5.21 29.33
N ASP A 436 0.60 -4.03 29.90
CA ASP A 436 0.67 -2.74 29.22
C ASP A 436 2.09 -2.12 29.19
N GLY A 437 2.99 -2.63 30.04
CA GLY A 437 4.38 -2.18 30.17
C GLY A 437 4.71 -1.42 31.46
N LEU A 438 3.72 -1.07 32.27
CA LEU A 438 3.88 -0.51 33.61
C LEU A 438 3.80 -1.61 34.66
N SER A 439 4.46 -1.42 35.82
CA SER A 439 4.35 -2.39 36.91
C SER A 439 3.16 -2.07 37.79
N ASP A 440 2.49 -3.07 38.36
CA ASP A 440 1.27 -2.83 39.16
C ASP A 440 1.55 -1.89 40.35
N GLY A 441 2.76 -1.97 40.92
CA GLY A 441 3.28 -1.02 41.89
C GLY A 441 3.42 0.41 41.38
N LEU A 442 3.92 0.63 40.15
CA LEU A 442 4.05 1.96 39.53
C LEU A 442 2.67 2.60 39.37
N GLU A 443 1.71 1.86 38.84
CA GLU A 443 0.36 2.33 38.53
C GLU A 443 -0.43 2.77 39.76
N VAL A 444 -0.20 2.14 40.93
CA VAL A 444 -0.81 2.59 42.20
C VAL A 444 0.00 3.65 42.93
N GLY A 445 1.07 4.13 42.32
CA GLY A 445 1.91 5.23 42.76
C GLY A 445 2.93 4.86 43.84
N ARG A 446 3.54 3.68 43.75
CA ARG A 446 4.55 3.22 44.71
C ARG A 446 5.87 3.97 44.52
N THR A 447 6.21 4.76 45.53
CA THR A 447 7.49 5.48 45.58
C THR A 447 8.62 4.69 46.27
N GLN A 448 8.30 3.53 46.87
CA GLN A 448 9.25 2.65 47.57
C GLN A 448 8.75 1.20 47.54
N GLY A 449 9.65 0.26 47.25
CA GLY A 449 9.42 -1.17 47.41
C GLY A 449 9.67 -1.67 48.85
N PHE A 450 9.40 -2.95 49.07
CA PHE A 450 9.56 -3.63 50.36
C PHE A 450 11.04 -3.95 50.67
N PRO A 451 11.57 -3.53 51.84
CA PRO A 451 12.97 -3.70 52.14
C PRO A 451 13.30 -5.13 52.60
N ALA A 452 14.34 -5.74 52.02
CA ALA A 452 14.89 -7.01 52.48
C ALA A 452 15.31 -6.97 53.97
N SER A 453 14.99 -8.02 54.72
CA SER A 453 15.23 -8.13 56.17
C SER A 453 15.94 -9.43 56.54
N GLY A 454 17.27 -9.39 56.57
CA GLY A 454 18.10 -10.52 56.99
C GLY A 454 18.13 -11.66 55.97
N ALA A 455 17.30 -12.68 56.16
CA ALA A 455 17.16 -13.81 55.23
C ALA A 455 15.87 -13.74 54.40
N ILE A 456 15.06 -12.71 54.65
CA ILE A 456 13.85 -12.37 53.90
C ILE A 456 14.25 -11.40 52.79
N LEU A 457 13.89 -11.75 51.56
CA LEU A 457 13.94 -10.92 50.38
C LEU A 457 12.72 -9.98 50.35
N GLY A 458 12.79 -8.96 49.51
CA GLY A 458 11.71 -8.04 49.18
C GLY A 458 12.12 -7.35 47.89
N THR A 459 11.34 -6.38 47.41
CA THR A 459 11.48 -5.77 46.08
C THR A 459 12.93 -5.56 45.61
N ASP A 460 13.31 -6.25 44.53
CA ASP A 460 14.55 -6.04 43.81
C ASP A 460 14.50 -4.71 43.06
N MET A 461 15.10 -3.69 43.67
CA MET A 461 15.27 -2.34 43.12
C MET A 461 16.07 -2.28 41.79
N THR A 462 16.59 -3.40 41.28
CA THR A 462 17.14 -3.46 39.91
C THR A 462 16.11 -3.76 38.84
N LYS A 463 14.91 -4.19 39.24
CA LYS A 463 13.74 -4.39 38.38
C LYS A 463 12.68 -3.32 38.63
N PHE A 464 12.37 -3.03 39.89
CA PHE A 464 11.39 -2.01 40.26
C PHE A 464 11.92 -0.58 40.06
N SER A 465 11.16 0.22 39.32
CA SER A 465 11.35 1.66 39.19
C SER A 465 10.34 2.40 40.07
N PRO A 466 10.81 3.16 41.07
CA PRO A 466 9.91 3.97 41.88
C PRO A 466 9.22 5.07 41.06
N ASP A 467 7.94 5.24 41.34
CA ASP A 467 7.16 6.35 40.83
C ASP A 467 7.75 7.72 41.22
N LEU A 468 7.93 8.60 40.22
CA LEU A 468 8.43 9.96 40.37
C LEU A 468 7.31 10.99 40.62
N ASP A 469 6.06 10.69 40.28
CA ASP A 469 4.87 11.50 40.55
C ASP A 469 3.65 10.66 41.03
N PRO A 470 3.55 10.36 42.34
CA PRO A 470 2.43 9.58 42.92
C PRO A 470 1.10 10.33 42.98
N SER A 471 0.95 11.41 42.21
CA SER A 471 -0.34 12.03 41.97
C SER A 471 -0.99 11.60 40.65
N THR A 472 -0.22 10.99 39.75
CA THR A 472 -0.66 10.32 38.52
C THR A 472 -0.67 8.81 38.77
N THR A 473 -1.84 8.18 38.60
CA THR A 473 -2.04 6.74 38.87
C THR A 473 -3.03 6.20 37.86
N THR A 474 -2.73 5.05 37.28
CA THR A 474 -3.54 4.33 36.30
C THR A 474 -4.21 3.11 36.95
N ASN A 475 -4.84 2.26 36.15
CA ASN A 475 -5.56 1.10 36.63
C ASN A 475 -4.89 -0.21 36.23
N ARG A 476 -4.10 -0.78 37.15
CA ARG A 476 -3.38 -2.09 37.11
C ARG A 476 -4.07 -3.37 36.63
N LEU A 477 -5.32 -3.29 36.20
CA LEU A 477 -6.10 -4.41 35.67
C LEU A 477 -6.67 -4.11 34.27
N VAL A 478 -6.34 -2.94 33.73
CA VAL A 478 -6.84 -2.39 32.47
C VAL A 478 -5.71 -1.63 31.80
N ALA A 479 -5.12 -2.29 30.79
CA ALA A 479 -3.97 -1.78 30.05
C ALA A 479 -4.14 -0.40 29.38
N ASP A 480 -5.37 0.10 29.26
CA ASP A 480 -5.75 1.38 28.64
C ASP A 480 -6.80 2.02 29.56
N THR A 481 -6.35 2.92 30.45
CA THR A 481 -7.14 3.41 31.58
C THR A 481 -8.27 4.34 31.14
N ASP A 482 -8.05 5.17 30.13
CA ASP A 482 -9.02 6.17 29.66
C ASP A 482 -9.76 5.75 28.37
N SER A 483 -9.39 4.61 27.79
CA SER A 483 -10.05 3.92 26.67
C SER A 483 -9.97 4.66 25.34
N ASP A 484 -8.83 5.30 25.07
CA ASP A 484 -8.57 6.07 23.86
C ASP A 484 -7.92 5.24 22.73
N GLY A 485 -7.37 4.07 23.08
CA GLY A 485 -6.71 3.13 22.17
C GLY A 485 -5.19 3.07 22.30
N LEU A 486 -4.56 3.88 23.15
CA LEU A 486 -3.19 3.72 23.63
C LEU A 486 -3.19 3.02 24.98
N ASN A 487 -2.19 2.18 25.20
CA ASN A 487 -2.00 1.58 26.50
C ASN A 487 -1.25 2.55 27.43
N ASP A 488 -1.49 2.51 28.74
CA ASP A 488 -0.89 3.48 29.67
C ASP A 488 0.65 3.45 29.62
N GLY A 489 1.25 2.27 29.45
CA GLY A 489 2.68 2.09 29.23
C GLY A 489 3.24 2.59 27.88
N GLU A 490 2.40 2.79 26.86
CA GLU A 490 2.80 3.49 25.62
C GLU A 490 2.85 5.01 25.82
N GLU A 491 2.02 5.51 26.73
CA GLU A 491 1.88 6.92 27.04
C GLU A 491 2.90 7.38 28.10
N ASP A 492 3.20 6.57 29.12
CA ASP A 492 4.38 6.68 29.98
C ASP A 492 5.51 5.78 29.46
N ALA A 493 5.97 6.07 28.24
CA ALA A 493 6.96 5.26 27.53
C ALA A 493 8.28 5.06 28.29
N ASN A 494 8.56 5.91 29.29
CA ASN A 494 9.77 5.82 30.11
C ASN A 494 9.53 5.17 31.49
N ALA A 495 8.28 4.79 31.79
CA ALA A 495 7.82 4.04 32.97
C ALA A 495 8.30 4.67 34.28
N ASN A 496 8.12 5.99 34.41
CA ASN A 496 8.54 6.75 35.58
C ASN A 496 7.38 7.31 36.42
N GLY A 497 6.15 7.11 35.97
CA GLY A 497 4.91 7.53 36.64
C GLY A 497 4.64 9.03 36.55
N ARG A 498 5.31 9.77 35.67
CA ARG A 498 5.20 11.24 35.56
C ARG A 498 4.97 11.65 34.12
N SER A 499 3.97 12.52 33.90
CA SER A 499 3.76 13.16 32.60
C SER A 499 4.97 14.04 32.20
N ASP A 500 5.72 13.59 31.18
CA ASP A 500 6.81 14.34 30.55
C ASP A 500 6.36 15.05 29.25
N THR A 501 7.22 15.90 28.68
CA THR A 501 6.85 16.83 27.59
C THR A 501 6.69 16.17 26.22
N THR A 502 6.97 14.88 26.09
CA THR A 502 6.89 14.12 24.83
C THR A 502 5.88 12.98 24.93
N GLU A 503 5.06 13.00 25.97
CA GLU A 503 4.16 11.93 26.39
C GLU A 503 2.75 12.48 26.46
N THR A 504 1.80 11.65 26.06
CA THR A 504 0.36 11.86 26.26
C THR A 504 0.00 11.64 27.73
N ASP A 505 -1.24 11.91 28.13
CA ASP A 505 -1.69 11.72 29.52
C ASP A 505 -2.61 10.48 29.61
N PRO A 506 -2.18 9.37 30.25
CA PRO A 506 -2.97 8.12 30.34
C PRO A 506 -4.32 8.21 31.07
N LEU A 507 -4.70 9.41 31.49
CA LEU A 507 -5.95 9.72 32.17
C LEU A 507 -6.81 10.71 31.38
N ASN A 508 -6.34 11.14 30.21
CA ASN A 508 -6.99 12.08 29.33
C ASN A 508 -6.96 11.57 27.87
N PRO A 509 -8.10 11.09 27.34
CA PRO A 509 -8.12 10.37 26.07
C PRO A 509 -7.96 11.26 24.83
N ASP A 510 -7.65 12.54 25.00
CA ASP A 510 -7.53 13.63 24.01
C ASP A 510 -6.63 14.70 24.66
N THR A 511 -5.33 14.55 24.54
CA THR A 511 -4.31 15.27 25.34
C THR A 511 -4.22 16.74 24.97
N ASP A 512 -4.43 17.09 23.71
CA ASP A 512 -4.33 18.47 23.21
C ASP A 512 -5.69 19.18 23.02
N ASP A 513 -6.80 18.48 23.28
CA ASP A 513 -8.18 18.98 23.24
C ASP A 513 -8.62 19.44 21.82
N ASP A 514 -8.01 18.93 20.75
CA ASP A 514 -8.41 19.23 19.36
C ASP A 514 -9.69 18.47 18.93
N GLY A 515 -9.98 17.39 19.65
CA GLY A 515 -11.16 16.57 19.51
C GLY A 515 -10.95 15.21 18.81
N LEU A 516 -9.74 14.84 18.41
CA LEU A 516 -9.35 13.47 18.13
C LEU A 516 -8.85 12.81 19.42
N LEU A 517 -8.84 11.47 19.44
CA LEU A 517 -8.31 10.74 20.59
C LEU A 517 -6.85 10.42 20.32
N ASP A 518 -5.98 10.41 21.33
CA ASP A 518 -4.52 10.25 21.11
C ASP A 518 -4.21 8.93 20.37
N GLY A 519 -4.94 7.86 20.70
CA GLY A 519 -4.88 6.58 20.00
C GLY A 519 -5.34 6.63 18.54
N VAL A 520 -6.32 7.47 18.21
CA VAL A 520 -6.76 7.72 16.83
C VAL A 520 -5.69 8.49 16.07
N GLU A 521 -5.14 9.53 16.66
CA GLU A 521 -4.11 10.39 16.06
C GLU A 521 -2.83 9.62 15.72
N ARG A 522 -2.40 8.76 16.65
CA ARG A 522 -1.29 7.81 16.41
C ARG A 522 -1.51 6.92 15.19
N THR A 523 -2.76 6.64 14.83
CA THR A 523 -3.10 5.80 13.68
C THR A 523 -3.37 6.58 12.39
N SER A 524 -3.93 7.79 12.47
CA SER A 524 -4.11 8.70 11.33
C SER A 524 -2.79 9.33 10.88
N GLY A 525 -1.81 9.41 11.78
CA GLY A 525 -0.49 9.99 11.52
C GLY A 525 -0.36 11.45 11.94
N THR A 526 -1.35 11.97 12.65
CA THR A 526 -1.33 13.26 13.34
C THR A 526 -0.63 13.16 14.70
N GLY A 527 -0.37 14.29 15.33
CA GLY A 527 0.38 14.40 16.57
C GLY A 527 -0.51 14.69 17.78
N PRO A 528 -0.62 13.79 18.78
CA PRO A 528 -1.50 13.94 19.95
C PRO A 528 -1.07 14.99 20.99
N LEU A 529 -0.16 15.87 20.59
CA LEU A 529 0.35 17.00 21.37
C LEU A 529 0.34 18.28 20.50
N ASP A 530 -0.31 18.24 19.34
CA ASP A 530 -0.25 19.25 18.30
C ASP A 530 -1.62 19.39 17.63
N VAL A 531 -2.34 20.46 18.01
CA VAL A 531 -3.75 20.67 17.63
C VAL A 531 -3.95 20.83 16.12
N ASP A 532 -2.88 21.18 15.39
CA ASP A 532 -2.86 21.40 13.94
C ASP A 532 -1.55 20.80 13.39
N SER A 533 -1.61 19.52 13.01
CA SER A 533 -0.42 18.69 12.75
C SER A 533 0.31 19.04 11.45
N ASP A 534 -0.35 19.70 10.49
CA ASP A 534 0.22 20.04 9.19
C ASP A 534 0.35 21.55 8.94
N ASP A 535 0.00 22.36 9.93
CA ASP A 535 0.21 23.79 10.03
C ASP A 535 -0.56 24.63 8.99
N ASP A 536 -1.68 24.13 8.50
CA ASP A 536 -2.48 24.79 7.46
C ASP A 536 -3.53 25.77 8.02
N GLY A 537 -3.73 25.76 9.35
CA GLY A 537 -4.66 26.63 10.08
C GLY A 537 -6.01 25.99 10.41
N LEU A 538 -6.20 24.69 10.12
CA LEU A 538 -7.30 23.85 10.58
C LEU A 538 -6.80 22.97 11.74
N ALA A 539 -7.71 22.55 12.61
CA ALA A 539 -7.34 21.61 13.68
C ALA A 539 -7.66 20.18 13.21
N ASP A 540 -6.88 19.18 13.63
CA ASP A 540 -6.98 17.84 13.06
C ASP A 540 -8.40 17.26 13.22
N GLY A 541 -9.02 17.46 14.38
CA GLY A 541 -10.40 17.06 14.67
C GLY A 541 -11.50 17.89 14.00
N VAL A 542 -11.17 18.99 13.32
CA VAL A 542 -12.08 19.74 12.42
C VAL A 542 -12.10 19.11 11.03
N GLU A 543 -10.94 18.65 10.58
CA GLU A 543 -10.73 18.03 9.28
C GLU A 543 -11.28 16.60 9.25
N ASP A 544 -10.95 15.80 10.26
CA ASP A 544 -11.62 14.52 10.52
C ASP A 544 -12.93 14.76 11.29
N LYS A 545 -13.93 15.17 10.53
CA LYS A 545 -15.25 15.54 11.03
C LYS A 545 -15.96 14.40 11.75
N ASN A 546 -15.69 13.15 11.36
CA ASN A 546 -16.34 11.98 11.92
C ASN A 546 -15.57 11.42 13.15
N LYS A 547 -14.29 11.78 13.29
CA LYS A 547 -13.36 11.47 14.39
C LYS A 547 -13.00 9.98 14.46
N ASP A 548 -12.82 9.34 13.31
CA ASP A 548 -12.48 7.92 13.21
C ASP A 548 -11.05 7.64 12.71
N GLY A 549 -10.27 8.70 12.45
CA GLY A 549 -8.87 8.67 12.02
C GLY A 549 -8.70 8.28 10.56
N VAL A 550 -9.76 8.30 9.76
CA VAL A 550 -9.73 7.95 8.33
C VAL A 550 -10.28 9.11 7.51
N VAL A 551 -9.47 9.59 6.57
CA VAL A 551 -9.89 10.63 5.61
C VAL A 551 -11.02 10.09 4.72
N ASP A 552 -12.24 10.56 4.95
CA ASP A 552 -13.42 10.23 4.16
C ASP A 552 -13.66 11.21 2.99
N ALA A 553 -14.60 10.84 2.11
CA ALA A 553 -15.00 11.71 1.00
C ALA A 553 -15.62 13.03 1.51
N GLY A 554 -14.94 14.14 1.25
CA GLY A 554 -15.36 15.50 1.65
C GLY A 554 -14.75 15.97 2.97
N GLU A 555 -13.80 15.21 3.52
CA GLU A 555 -12.88 15.62 4.57
C GLU A 555 -11.53 15.98 3.95
N THR A 556 -10.81 16.89 4.59
CA THR A 556 -9.39 17.17 4.33
C THR A 556 -8.55 16.21 5.17
N ASN A 557 -7.27 16.08 4.83
CA ASN A 557 -6.34 15.16 5.46
C ASN A 557 -5.49 15.93 6.48
N PRO A 558 -5.72 15.74 7.80
CA PRO A 558 -5.09 16.55 8.85
C PRO A 558 -3.58 16.36 9.03
N ALA A 559 -2.97 15.46 8.26
CA ALA A 559 -1.52 15.27 8.24
C ALA A 559 -0.89 15.76 6.93
N SER A 560 -1.63 16.53 6.12
CA SER A 560 -1.25 16.97 4.79
C SER A 560 -1.80 18.35 4.50
N TRP A 561 -0.92 19.35 4.64
CA TRP A 561 -1.20 20.77 4.43
C TRP A 561 -1.94 21.17 3.13
N ASP A 562 -2.01 20.25 2.16
CA ASP A 562 -2.61 20.36 0.83
C ASP A 562 -3.14 18.96 0.47
N SER A 563 -4.45 18.76 0.64
CA SER A 563 -5.11 17.45 0.60
C SER A 563 -5.21 16.88 -0.81
N ASP A 564 -5.43 17.72 -1.81
CA ASP A 564 -5.55 17.28 -3.18
C ASP A 564 -4.23 17.41 -3.96
N GLY A 565 -3.27 18.18 -3.48
CA GLY A 565 -1.90 18.28 -3.95
C GLY A 565 -1.74 19.20 -5.16
N ASP A 566 -2.44 20.33 -5.16
CA ASP A 566 -2.41 21.32 -6.23
C ASP A 566 -1.49 22.53 -5.97
N GLY A 567 -1.07 22.74 -4.71
CA GLY A 567 -0.17 23.80 -4.28
C GLY A 567 -0.79 24.85 -3.36
N ILE A 568 -2.10 24.84 -3.13
CA ILE A 568 -2.78 25.71 -2.15
C ILE A 568 -3.06 24.89 -0.88
N SER A 569 -3.05 25.52 0.30
CA SER A 569 -3.34 24.81 1.54
C SER A 569 -4.84 24.69 1.79
N ASP A 570 -5.29 23.61 2.43
CA ASP A 570 -6.73 23.39 2.63
C ASP A 570 -7.36 24.55 3.43
N GLY A 571 -6.61 25.06 4.41
CA GLY A 571 -6.94 26.28 5.14
C GLY A 571 -7.16 27.51 4.23
N VAL A 572 -6.29 27.77 3.26
CA VAL A 572 -6.46 28.89 2.31
C VAL A 572 -7.70 28.69 1.46
N GLU A 573 -7.90 27.48 0.93
CA GLU A 573 -9.06 27.16 0.10
C GLU A 573 -10.39 27.26 0.84
N LEU A 574 -10.39 26.98 2.16
CA LEU A 574 -11.56 27.14 3.04
C LEU A 574 -11.73 28.56 3.61
N GLY A 575 -10.82 29.47 3.26
CA GLY A 575 -10.87 30.89 3.63
C GLY A 575 -10.41 31.19 5.06
N VAL A 576 -9.46 30.40 5.57
CA VAL A 576 -8.87 30.57 6.90
C VAL A 576 -7.94 31.78 6.91
N THR A 577 -8.23 32.72 7.81
CA THR A 577 -7.49 34.00 7.93
C THR A 577 -6.67 34.11 9.22
N ALA A 578 -6.79 33.12 10.10
CA ALA A 578 -6.14 33.10 11.40
C ALA A 578 -5.74 31.66 11.76
N PRO A 579 -4.55 31.47 12.35
CA PRO A 579 -4.06 30.17 12.79
C PRO A 579 -4.85 29.64 14.00
N VAL A 580 -4.72 28.35 14.28
CA VAL A 580 -5.15 27.70 15.52
C VAL A 580 -4.25 28.15 16.67
N ASP A 581 -4.84 28.51 17.82
CA ASP A 581 -4.09 28.98 18.98
C ASP A 581 -3.46 27.79 19.75
N ASP A 582 -2.18 27.89 20.11
CA ASP A 582 -1.52 26.97 21.05
C ASP A 582 -2.24 26.96 22.42
N PRO A 583 -2.75 25.79 22.89
CA PRO A 583 -3.56 25.68 24.11
C PRO A 583 -2.84 26.08 25.40
N ASP A 584 -1.53 25.86 25.50
CA ASP A 584 -0.75 26.08 26.73
C ASP A 584 0.39 27.11 26.55
N SER A 585 0.52 27.67 25.35
CA SER A 585 1.42 28.72 24.88
C SER A 585 2.91 28.40 24.88
N ALA A 586 3.41 27.61 25.82
CA ALA A 586 4.84 27.30 25.98
C ALA A 586 5.09 26.04 26.81
N GLY A 587 4.06 25.20 26.96
CA GLY A 587 4.11 23.92 27.66
C GLY A 587 4.46 22.81 26.68
N LYS A 588 3.70 21.71 26.72
CA LYS A 588 3.98 20.52 25.89
C LYS A 588 3.13 20.49 24.61
N LEU A 589 2.03 21.23 24.59
CA LEU A 589 1.11 21.29 23.46
C LEU A 589 1.58 22.32 22.44
N SER A 590 1.21 22.11 21.17
CA SER A 590 1.45 23.02 20.06
C SER A 590 0.15 23.29 19.31
N GLY A 591 0.16 24.33 18.48
CA GLY A 591 -0.84 24.59 17.45
C GLY A 591 -0.11 25.20 16.25
N THR A 592 -0.81 25.71 15.25
CA THR A 592 -0.26 26.11 13.94
C THR A 592 1.10 26.84 14.00
N ASP A 593 2.13 26.30 13.34
CA ASP A 593 3.41 26.96 13.09
C ASP A 593 3.25 28.12 12.09
N LEU A 594 3.34 29.33 12.64
CA LEU A 594 3.25 30.59 11.88
C LEU A 594 4.32 30.79 10.80
N THR A 595 5.33 29.92 10.72
CA THR A 595 6.34 29.95 9.64
C THR A 595 5.92 29.17 8.40
N ILE A 596 4.92 28.29 8.52
CA ILE A 596 4.32 27.51 7.44
C ILE A 596 2.97 28.12 7.04
N PHE A 597 2.14 28.48 8.03
CA PHE A 597 0.80 29.02 7.82
C PHE A 597 0.73 30.20 6.84
N VAL A 598 -0.16 30.08 5.86
CA VAL A 598 -0.52 31.13 4.90
C VAL A 598 -1.97 31.56 5.19
N ALA A 599 -2.15 32.84 5.51
CA ALA A 599 -3.49 33.38 5.70
C ALA A 599 -4.11 33.78 4.35
N ASP A 600 -5.35 33.39 4.13
CA ASP A 600 -6.12 33.81 2.96
C ASP A 600 -6.34 35.33 2.93
N LEU A 601 -6.07 35.95 1.78
CA LEU A 601 -6.22 37.38 1.53
C LEU A 601 -7.57 37.77 0.92
N ASP A 602 -8.35 36.84 0.40
CA ASP A 602 -9.74 37.06 -0.05
C ASP A 602 -10.70 35.89 0.28
N PRO A 603 -11.19 35.79 1.52
CA PRO A 603 -12.14 34.74 1.96
C PRO A 603 -13.52 34.79 1.30
N GLY A 604 -13.73 35.71 0.35
CA GLY A 604 -14.90 35.73 -0.51
C GLY A 604 -14.81 34.75 -1.69
N THR A 605 -13.60 34.27 -2.01
CA THR A 605 -13.27 33.31 -3.06
C THR A 605 -12.65 32.09 -2.41
N SER A 606 -13.23 30.92 -2.64
CA SER A 606 -12.83 29.66 -2.02
C SER A 606 -12.89 28.55 -3.06
N THR A 607 -11.81 27.82 -3.22
CA THR A 607 -11.72 26.60 -4.03
C THR A 607 -12.10 25.38 -3.19
N ALA A 608 -12.06 24.19 -3.79
CA ALA A 608 -12.45 22.96 -3.13
C ALA A 608 -11.20 22.14 -2.75
N PRO A 609 -10.85 22.00 -1.46
CA PRO A 609 -9.57 21.40 -1.01
C PRO A 609 -9.43 19.90 -1.19
N THR A 610 -10.34 19.31 -1.95
CA THR A 610 -10.33 17.87 -2.26
C THR A 610 -10.41 17.64 -3.77
N LEU A 611 -10.31 18.72 -4.56
CA LEU A 611 -10.44 18.78 -6.01
C LEU A 611 -9.40 19.77 -6.55
N ARG A 612 -8.27 19.22 -7.03
CA ARG A 612 -7.15 19.96 -7.64
C ARG A 612 -7.51 21.01 -8.70
N ASP A 613 -8.72 20.98 -9.23
CA ASP A 613 -9.23 21.73 -10.38
C ASP A 613 -10.72 21.94 -10.09
N THR A 614 -11.03 23.07 -9.44
CA THR A 614 -12.34 23.36 -8.88
C THR A 614 -13.38 23.56 -9.97
N ASP A 615 -13.01 24.21 -11.08
CA ASP A 615 -13.93 24.56 -12.15
C ASP A 615 -13.92 23.60 -13.36
N GLN A 616 -12.98 22.65 -13.36
CA GLN A 616 -12.83 21.50 -14.25
C GLN A 616 -12.44 21.86 -15.69
N ASP A 617 -11.56 22.83 -15.83
CA ASP A 617 -11.09 23.33 -17.11
C ASP A 617 -9.75 22.72 -17.57
N GLY A 618 -9.04 22.06 -16.63
CA GLY A 618 -7.76 21.40 -16.83
C GLY A 618 -6.54 22.13 -16.26
N ALA A 619 -6.68 23.38 -15.82
CA ALA A 619 -5.75 24.05 -14.93
C ALA A 619 -5.97 23.53 -13.50
N MET A 620 -4.95 23.63 -12.66
CA MET A 620 -5.11 23.28 -11.24
C MET A 620 -5.22 24.58 -10.45
N ASP A 621 -5.99 24.63 -9.37
CA ASP A 621 -6.26 25.91 -8.69
C ASP A 621 -4.95 26.61 -8.25
N GLY A 622 -3.97 25.84 -7.75
CA GLY A 622 -2.62 26.34 -7.45
C GLY A 622 -1.75 26.77 -8.65
N GLN A 623 -2.05 26.34 -9.89
CA GLN A 623 -1.43 26.89 -11.10
C GLN A 623 -2.01 28.25 -11.48
N GLU A 624 -3.25 28.50 -11.08
CA GLU A 624 -3.99 29.70 -11.39
C GLU A 624 -3.70 30.79 -10.35
N ASP A 625 -3.69 30.45 -9.06
CA ASP A 625 -3.20 31.31 -7.96
C ASP A 625 -1.69 31.11 -7.75
N LEU A 626 -0.86 31.62 -8.65
CA LEU A 626 0.61 31.44 -8.63
C LEU A 626 1.30 31.81 -7.32
N ASN A 627 0.67 32.66 -6.50
CA ASN A 627 1.22 33.12 -5.24
C ASN A 627 0.58 32.47 -4.00
N HIS A 628 -0.39 31.58 -4.22
CA HIS A 628 -1.10 30.72 -3.26
C HIS A 628 -1.66 31.51 -2.07
N ASN A 629 -2.26 32.68 -2.32
CA ASN A 629 -2.77 33.58 -1.28
C ASN A 629 -4.30 33.62 -1.17
N GLY A 630 -5.00 32.80 -1.97
CA GLY A 630 -6.46 32.70 -2.01
C GLY A 630 -7.14 33.84 -2.79
N ARG A 631 -6.38 34.65 -3.52
CA ARG A 631 -6.87 35.89 -4.14
C ARG A 631 -6.37 36.03 -5.58
N PHE A 632 -7.32 36.16 -6.51
CA PHE A 632 -7.06 36.52 -7.90
C PHE A 632 -6.34 37.87 -8.06
N ASP A 633 -5.06 37.85 -8.43
CA ASP A 633 -4.20 39.01 -8.65
C ASP A 633 -3.77 39.16 -10.15
N ASP A 634 -2.88 40.12 -10.45
CA ASP A 634 -2.42 40.42 -11.82
C ASP A 634 -1.42 39.36 -12.29
N GLY A 635 -1.72 38.71 -13.42
CA GLY A 635 -0.90 37.62 -13.98
C GLY A 635 -1.32 36.21 -13.56
N GLU A 636 -2.48 36.09 -12.91
CA GLU A 636 -3.12 34.84 -12.47
C GLU A 636 -4.42 34.64 -13.25
N SER A 637 -4.83 33.39 -13.49
CA SER A 637 -6.17 33.03 -13.97
C SER A 637 -7.13 32.80 -12.79
N ASP A 638 -8.44 32.82 -13.03
CA ASP A 638 -9.45 32.72 -11.97
C ASP A 638 -9.87 31.25 -11.78
N PRO A 639 -9.48 30.58 -10.69
CA PRO A 639 -9.74 29.13 -10.48
C PRO A 639 -11.22 28.77 -10.28
N LEU A 640 -12.12 29.74 -10.37
CA LEU A 640 -13.57 29.56 -10.34
C LEU A 640 -14.22 29.80 -11.71
N LYS A 641 -13.44 30.10 -12.74
CA LYS A 641 -13.88 30.47 -14.09
C LYS A 641 -13.08 29.72 -15.16
N PRO A 642 -13.68 28.72 -15.83
CA PRO A 642 -12.99 27.81 -16.78
C PRO A 642 -12.36 28.42 -18.05
N ASP A 643 -12.45 29.73 -18.22
CA ASP A 643 -12.13 30.48 -19.43
C ASP A 643 -12.05 31.93 -18.97
N THR A 644 -10.89 32.33 -18.43
CA THR A 644 -10.68 33.57 -17.67
C THR A 644 -10.81 34.80 -18.54
N ASP A 645 -10.35 34.77 -19.78
CA ASP A 645 -10.38 35.91 -20.68
C ASP A 645 -11.63 35.96 -21.59
N GLY A 646 -12.32 34.84 -21.78
CA GLY A 646 -13.59 34.73 -22.49
C GLY A 646 -13.47 34.57 -24.00
N ASP A 647 -12.30 34.17 -24.52
CA ASP A 647 -12.07 33.87 -25.94
C ASP A 647 -12.67 32.50 -26.34
N GLY A 648 -12.90 31.65 -25.33
CA GLY A 648 -13.57 30.36 -25.39
C GLY A 648 -12.65 29.15 -25.57
N VAL A 649 -11.33 29.31 -25.49
CA VAL A 649 -10.42 28.24 -25.06
C VAL A 649 -10.50 28.15 -23.52
N LEU A 650 -10.14 27.01 -22.95
CA LEU A 650 -10.13 26.85 -21.48
C LEU A 650 -8.72 27.15 -20.98
N ASP A 651 -8.58 27.73 -19.78
CA ASP A 651 -7.28 28.17 -19.24
C ASP A 651 -6.30 27.00 -19.17
N GLY A 652 -6.78 25.82 -18.76
CA GLY A 652 -6.03 24.57 -18.76
C GLY A 652 -5.52 24.13 -20.14
N ILE A 653 -6.28 24.40 -21.21
CA ILE A 653 -5.84 24.12 -22.59
C ILE A 653 -4.76 25.13 -23.00
N GLU A 654 -4.95 26.40 -22.68
CA GLU A 654 -4.03 27.47 -23.05
C GLU A 654 -2.66 27.30 -22.39
N LEU A 655 -2.64 26.98 -21.10
CA LEU A 655 -1.42 26.62 -20.38
C LEU A 655 -0.69 25.42 -21.04
N ALA A 656 -1.44 24.44 -21.58
CA ALA A 656 -0.88 23.29 -22.26
C ALA A 656 -0.34 23.62 -23.66
N THR A 657 -0.95 24.57 -24.37
CA THR A 657 -0.53 25.06 -25.70
C THR A 657 0.47 26.19 -25.65
N LYS A 658 0.71 26.78 -24.47
CA LYS A 658 1.52 27.98 -24.23
C LYS A 658 0.92 29.27 -24.78
N THR A 659 -0.39 29.26 -25.02
CA THR A 659 -1.17 30.48 -25.13
C THR A 659 -1.50 30.99 -23.72
N SER A 660 -2.06 32.19 -23.61
CA SER A 660 -2.19 32.91 -22.36
C SER A 660 -3.66 33.02 -21.93
N PRO A 661 -4.07 32.41 -20.80
CA PRO A 661 -5.43 32.52 -20.23
C PRO A 661 -5.95 33.93 -19.90
N LEU A 662 -5.11 34.94 -20.12
CA LEU A 662 -5.35 36.35 -19.85
C LEU A 662 -5.28 37.20 -21.13
N ASP A 663 -5.02 36.59 -22.28
CA ASP A 663 -4.78 37.27 -23.54
C ASP A 663 -5.53 36.61 -24.69
N LEU A 664 -6.53 37.31 -25.24
CA LEU A 664 -7.44 36.76 -26.23
C LEU A 664 -6.75 36.48 -27.58
N ASP A 665 -5.57 37.05 -27.82
CA ASP A 665 -4.78 36.94 -29.05
C ASP A 665 -3.31 36.78 -28.64
N SER A 666 -2.92 35.55 -28.35
CA SER A 666 -1.65 35.23 -27.70
C SER A 666 -0.41 35.49 -28.55
N ASP A 667 -0.54 35.55 -29.88
CA ASP A 667 0.56 35.78 -30.80
C ASP A 667 0.49 37.11 -31.56
N ASP A 668 -0.54 37.92 -31.30
CA ASP A 668 -0.76 39.28 -31.79
C ASP A 668 -0.96 39.38 -33.32
N ASP A 669 -1.45 38.33 -33.96
CA ASP A 669 -1.66 38.28 -35.40
C ASP A 669 -3.00 38.90 -35.85
N GLY A 670 -3.90 39.18 -34.89
CA GLY A 670 -5.21 39.78 -35.07
C GLY A 670 -6.39 38.81 -35.06
N LEU A 671 -6.14 37.51 -34.88
CA LEU A 671 -7.13 36.48 -34.62
C LEU A 671 -7.19 36.20 -33.12
N ALA A 672 -8.32 35.68 -32.63
CA ALA A 672 -8.38 35.25 -31.24
C ALA A 672 -8.02 33.76 -31.16
N ASP A 673 -7.39 33.31 -30.08
CA ASP A 673 -6.89 31.94 -29.96
C ASP A 673 -8.01 30.91 -30.24
N GLY A 674 -9.21 31.15 -29.74
CA GLY A 674 -10.40 30.33 -29.95
C GLY A 674 -11.04 30.40 -31.34
N GLU A 675 -10.72 31.38 -32.18
CA GLU A 675 -11.09 31.42 -33.60
C GLU A 675 -10.11 30.62 -34.47
N GLU A 676 -8.85 30.53 -34.03
CA GLU A 676 -7.80 29.77 -34.67
C GLU A 676 -7.92 28.28 -34.35
N ASP A 677 -8.06 27.94 -33.07
CA ASP A 677 -8.46 26.61 -32.60
C ASP A 677 -9.98 26.47 -32.59
N LYS A 678 -10.56 26.33 -33.78
CA LYS A 678 -12.01 26.24 -34.00
C LYS A 678 -12.69 25.15 -33.19
N ASN A 679 -11.95 24.09 -32.86
CA ASN A 679 -12.48 22.95 -32.15
C ASN A 679 -12.10 22.92 -30.65
N LYS A 680 -11.28 23.87 -30.20
CA LYS A 680 -10.97 24.20 -28.80
C LYS A 680 -10.35 23.02 -28.08
N ASN A 681 -9.40 22.35 -28.73
CA ASN A 681 -8.72 21.17 -28.24
C ASN A 681 -7.22 21.37 -27.96
N GLY A 682 -6.69 22.56 -28.25
CA GLY A 682 -5.28 22.92 -28.10
C GLY A 682 -4.35 22.23 -29.11
N ILE A 683 -4.85 21.76 -30.24
CA ILE A 683 -4.07 21.03 -31.24
C ILE A 683 -4.33 21.65 -32.61
N LEU A 684 -3.25 22.12 -33.25
CA LEU A 684 -3.32 22.60 -34.64
C LEU A 684 -3.80 21.48 -35.59
N ASP A 685 -5.08 21.53 -35.99
CA ASP A 685 -5.69 20.57 -36.90
C ASP A 685 -5.67 21.03 -38.38
N PRO A 686 -5.78 20.10 -39.35
CA PRO A 686 -5.89 20.48 -40.76
C PRO A 686 -7.12 21.37 -41.04
N GLY A 687 -6.93 22.67 -41.22
CA GLY A 687 -8.05 23.62 -41.28
C GLY A 687 -7.90 24.84 -40.39
N GLU A 688 -6.96 24.79 -39.46
CA GLU A 688 -6.72 25.76 -38.40
C GLU A 688 -5.39 26.48 -38.61
N THR A 689 -5.27 27.63 -37.97
CA THR A 689 -4.06 28.44 -37.79
C THR A 689 -3.61 28.28 -36.34
N SER A 690 -2.40 28.71 -36.02
CA SER A 690 -1.77 28.43 -34.74
C SER A 690 -1.83 29.66 -33.84
N ALA A 691 -2.69 29.63 -32.82
CA ALA A 691 -2.79 30.66 -31.76
C ALA A 691 -1.50 30.99 -30.98
N PHE A 692 -0.41 30.23 -31.19
CA PHE A 692 0.89 30.49 -30.58
C PHE A 692 1.94 31.01 -31.57
N LEU A 693 1.66 30.93 -32.87
CA LEU A 693 2.63 31.24 -33.92
C LEU A 693 2.00 32.27 -34.85
N PHE A 694 2.49 33.50 -34.73
CA PHE A 694 2.13 34.64 -35.56
C PHE A 694 2.10 34.38 -37.09
N ASP A 695 2.80 33.34 -37.57
CA ASP A 695 2.91 32.92 -38.97
C ASP A 695 2.93 31.37 -38.98
N THR A 696 1.78 30.75 -39.32
CA THR A 696 1.57 29.30 -39.22
C THR A 696 2.39 28.52 -40.22
N ASP A 697 2.52 29.01 -41.46
CA ASP A 697 3.23 28.28 -42.51
C ASP A 697 4.69 28.70 -42.69
N GLY A 698 5.10 29.82 -42.11
CA GLY A 698 6.47 30.32 -42.06
C GLY A 698 6.90 31.09 -43.30
N ASP A 699 5.98 31.74 -44.01
CA ASP A 699 6.25 32.46 -45.25
C ASP A 699 6.58 33.96 -45.08
N LYS A 700 6.48 34.47 -43.83
CA LYS A 700 6.69 35.84 -43.35
C LYS A 700 5.46 36.75 -43.36
N LEU A 701 4.28 36.26 -43.72
CA LEU A 701 3.01 36.95 -43.51
C LEU A 701 2.36 36.40 -42.23
N SER A 702 1.52 37.22 -41.58
CA SER A 702 0.80 36.76 -40.39
C SER A 702 -0.53 36.13 -40.80
N ASP A 703 -1.05 35.16 -40.04
CA ASP A 703 -2.25 34.45 -40.48
C ASP A 703 -3.45 35.41 -40.59
N GLY A 704 -3.56 36.35 -39.65
CA GLY A 704 -4.51 37.46 -39.71
C GLY A 704 -4.35 38.35 -40.95
N LEU A 705 -3.13 38.64 -41.40
CA LEU A 705 -2.88 39.42 -42.62
C LEU A 705 -3.39 38.66 -43.86
N GLU A 706 -3.07 37.38 -43.96
CA GLU A 706 -3.46 36.52 -45.08
C GLU A 706 -4.97 36.28 -45.17
N LEU A 707 -5.66 36.25 -44.02
CA LEU A 707 -7.12 36.19 -43.95
C LEU A 707 -7.81 37.55 -44.18
N GLY A 708 -7.05 38.63 -44.23
CA GLY A 708 -7.48 40.01 -44.47
C GLY A 708 -8.12 40.68 -43.26
N VAL A 709 -7.55 40.46 -42.07
CA VAL A 709 -7.95 41.08 -40.80
C VAL A 709 -7.56 42.56 -40.80
N THR A 710 -8.52 43.43 -40.49
CA THR A 710 -8.35 44.90 -40.55
C THR A 710 -8.40 45.59 -39.20
N GLN A 711 -8.73 44.85 -38.14
CA GLN A 711 -8.77 45.31 -36.75
C GLN A 711 -8.40 44.12 -35.87
N GLY A 712 -7.48 44.31 -34.93
CA GLY A 712 -7.15 43.29 -33.94
C GLY A 712 -8.27 43.09 -32.91
N VAL A 713 -8.07 42.07 -32.07
CA VAL A 713 -8.91 41.71 -30.94
C VAL A 713 -8.85 42.81 -29.87
N VAL A 714 -9.97 43.11 -29.23
CA VAL A 714 -10.07 44.24 -28.29
C VAL A 714 -10.08 43.73 -26.86
N ASP A 715 -9.27 44.34 -25.99
CA ASP A 715 -9.26 44.13 -24.54
C ASP A 715 -10.68 44.04 -23.94
N PRO A 716 -11.06 42.92 -23.28
CA PRO A 716 -12.41 42.73 -22.73
C PRO A 716 -12.79 43.73 -21.64
N ASP A 717 -11.82 44.13 -20.81
CA ASP A 717 -11.99 45.03 -19.68
C ASP A 717 -11.37 46.43 -19.89
N GLY A 718 -10.69 46.61 -21.03
CA GLY A 718 -10.11 47.85 -21.54
C GLY A 718 -8.82 48.34 -20.88
N VAL A 719 -8.68 48.30 -19.55
CA VAL A 719 -7.42 48.66 -18.85
C VAL A 719 -7.16 47.77 -17.63
N GLY A 720 -7.83 46.61 -17.53
CA GLY A 720 -7.69 45.68 -16.42
C GLY A 720 -6.56 44.70 -16.67
N PHE A 721 -6.76 43.42 -16.35
CA PHE A 721 -5.70 42.40 -16.44
C PHE A 721 -5.75 41.62 -17.76
N LEU A 722 -6.93 41.55 -18.39
CA LEU A 722 -7.14 40.87 -19.65
C LEU A 722 -6.65 41.71 -20.84
N ARG A 723 -6.13 41.05 -21.87
CA ARG A 723 -5.51 41.65 -23.07
C ARG A 723 -6.15 41.10 -24.34
N GLY A 724 -6.02 41.84 -25.44
CA GLY A 724 -6.11 41.33 -26.81
C GLY A 724 -4.95 41.92 -27.62
N SER A 725 -5.02 41.87 -28.96
CA SER A 725 -3.89 42.19 -29.85
C SER A 725 -3.10 43.46 -29.48
N ASP A 726 -1.79 43.35 -29.33
CA ASP A 726 -0.87 44.48 -29.16
C ASP A 726 -0.81 45.31 -30.45
N ASP A 727 -1.38 46.51 -30.39
CA ASP A 727 -1.35 47.54 -31.45
C ASP A 727 0.07 47.87 -31.99
N MET A 728 1.15 47.48 -31.31
CA MET A 728 2.54 47.64 -31.77
C MET A 728 3.05 46.47 -32.63
N ILE A 729 2.42 45.29 -32.53
CA ILE A 729 2.79 44.06 -33.24
C ILE A 729 1.78 43.81 -34.37
N PHE A 730 0.48 43.84 -34.07
CA PHE A 730 -0.58 43.65 -35.05
C PHE A 730 -0.54 44.71 -36.16
N ALA A 731 -0.48 44.25 -37.41
CA ALA A 731 -0.52 45.09 -38.61
C ALA A 731 -1.83 44.88 -39.38
N PRO A 732 -2.71 45.89 -39.48
CA PRO A 732 -3.98 45.72 -40.19
C PRO A 732 -3.77 45.61 -41.70
N ASP A 733 -4.47 44.67 -42.32
CA ASP A 733 -4.46 44.50 -43.78
C ASP A 733 -4.98 45.75 -44.50
N SER A 734 -4.18 46.21 -45.46
CA SER A 734 -4.50 47.38 -46.28
C SER A 734 -5.33 47.06 -47.53
N GLU A 735 -5.44 45.79 -47.95
CA GLU A 735 -6.25 45.29 -49.07
C GLU A 735 -6.89 43.89 -48.81
N PRO A 736 -8.00 43.80 -48.04
CA PRO A 736 -8.67 42.55 -47.62
C PRO A 736 -9.19 41.56 -48.67
N GLU A 737 -8.96 41.87 -49.95
CA GLU A 737 -9.35 41.07 -51.10
C GLU A 737 -8.16 40.27 -51.70
N SER A 738 -6.91 40.58 -51.34
CA SER A 738 -5.69 39.83 -51.69
C SER A 738 -5.32 38.86 -50.57
N ARG A 739 -6.06 37.74 -50.51
CA ARG A 739 -5.89 36.71 -49.48
C ARG A 739 -5.09 35.53 -49.98
N THR A 740 -4.06 35.17 -49.24
CA THR A 740 -3.27 33.95 -49.40
C THR A 740 -3.79 32.87 -48.44
N ASP A 741 -3.27 31.65 -48.50
CA ASP A 741 -3.66 30.57 -47.59
C ASP A 741 -2.60 30.44 -46.48
N PRO A 742 -2.90 30.79 -45.21
CA PRO A 742 -1.92 30.86 -44.11
C PRO A 742 -1.36 29.51 -43.63
N ARG A 743 -1.56 28.48 -44.44
CA ARG A 743 -1.15 27.09 -44.18
C ARG A 743 -0.32 26.56 -45.34
N LYS A 744 0.01 27.41 -46.32
CA LYS A 744 0.68 27.08 -47.56
C LYS A 744 1.57 28.24 -48.01
N GLN A 745 2.86 28.10 -47.69
CA GLN A 745 3.91 29.09 -47.99
C GLN A 745 3.96 29.68 -49.41
N ASP A 746 3.41 29.00 -50.41
CA ASP A 746 3.45 29.39 -51.84
C ASP A 746 2.06 29.09 -52.41
N SER A 747 1.20 30.10 -52.43
CA SER A 747 -0.22 30.01 -52.73
C SER A 747 -0.48 29.57 -54.18
N ASP A 748 0.35 29.99 -55.14
CA ASP A 748 0.14 29.77 -56.58
C ASP A 748 1.10 28.74 -57.24
N GLU A 749 2.04 28.21 -56.45
CA GLU A 749 3.00 27.14 -56.74
C GLU A 749 4.02 27.49 -57.81
N ASP A 750 4.49 28.73 -57.81
CA ASP A 750 5.40 29.27 -58.80
C ASP A 750 6.89 29.18 -58.43
N GLY A 751 7.17 28.90 -57.14
CA GLY A 751 8.50 28.81 -56.56
C GLY A 751 8.97 30.02 -55.74
N LEU A 752 8.15 31.05 -55.56
CA LEU A 752 8.27 32.10 -54.55
C LEU A 752 7.27 31.85 -53.42
N ILE A 753 7.61 32.32 -52.21
CA ILE A 753 6.71 32.24 -51.07
C ILE A 753 5.93 33.56 -50.97
N ASP A 754 4.70 33.54 -50.45
CA ASP A 754 3.81 34.70 -50.58
C ASP A 754 4.40 35.95 -49.89
N GLY A 755 5.04 35.79 -48.73
CA GLY A 755 5.76 36.88 -48.07
C GLY A 755 7.03 37.40 -48.76
N ASP A 756 7.62 36.66 -49.71
CA ASP A 756 8.68 37.21 -50.59
C ASP A 756 8.09 38.02 -51.77
N GLU A 757 6.81 37.82 -52.05
CA GLU A 757 6.05 38.54 -53.06
C GLU A 757 5.40 39.80 -52.48
N ASP A 758 4.93 39.77 -51.23
CA ASP A 758 4.58 40.95 -50.41
C ASP A 758 5.73 41.36 -49.48
N ILE A 759 6.76 41.97 -50.08
CA ILE A 759 8.02 42.36 -49.41
C ILE A 759 7.78 43.24 -48.17
N ASN A 760 6.68 44.00 -48.14
CA ASN A 760 6.41 44.96 -47.10
C ASN A 760 5.30 44.52 -46.11
N ALA A 761 4.78 43.30 -46.29
CA ALA A 761 3.82 42.62 -45.42
C ALA A 761 2.63 43.52 -45.07
N ASN A 762 2.02 44.14 -46.07
CA ASN A 762 0.88 45.04 -45.90
C ASN A 762 -0.41 44.51 -46.56
N GLY A 763 -0.36 43.30 -47.12
CA GLY A 763 -1.45 42.61 -47.79
C GLY A 763 -1.81 43.21 -49.15
N ARG A 764 -1.04 44.16 -49.67
CA ARG A 764 -1.34 44.93 -50.89
C ARG A 764 -0.23 44.78 -51.90
N GLN A 765 -0.60 44.43 -53.14
CA GLN A 765 0.34 44.43 -54.26
C GLN A 765 0.82 45.86 -54.59
N ASP A 766 2.08 46.15 -54.26
CA ASP A 766 2.75 47.41 -54.52
C ASP A 766 3.69 47.36 -55.74
N GLY A 767 4.17 48.54 -56.15
CA GLY A 767 5.01 48.65 -57.34
C GLY A 767 6.40 48.05 -57.11
N GLY A 768 6.68 46.91 -57.74
CA GLY A 768 7.94 46.18 -57.62
C GLY A 768 7.81 44.80 -56.96
N GLU A 769 6.58 44.44 -56.57
CA GLU A 769 6.17 43.15 -56.02
C GLU A 769 5.53 42.30 -57.13
N THR A 770 5.66 40.97 -56.99
CA THR A 770 4.93 39.98 -57.79
C THR A 770 3.59 39.69 -57.10
N ASP A 771 2.67 39.01 -57.78
CA ASP A 771 1.34 38.71 -57.25
C ASP A 771 1.33 37.28 -56.68
N PRO A 772 1.19 37.08 -55.35
CA PRO A 772 1.24 35.75 -54.73
C PRO A 772 0.08 34.82 -55.13
N LEU A 773 -0.90 35.32 -55.89
CA LEU A 773 -1.99 34.54 -56.45
C LEU A 773 -1.86 34.32 -57.96
N ASN A 774 -0.78 34.79 -58.58
CA ASN A 774 -0.55 34.71 -60.02
C ASN A 774 0.90 34.40 -60.40
N TRP A 775 1.11 33.09 -60.67
CA TRP A 775 2.40 32.45 -60.95
C TRP A 775 3.27 33.04 -62.08
N ASP A 776 2.77 33.98 -62.87
CA ASP A 776 3.45 34.62 -64.01
C ASP A 776 2.96 36.07 -64.08
N SER A 777 3.62 36.95 -63.32
CA SER A 777 3.21 38.34 -63.13
C SER A 777 3.29 39.17 -64.42
N ASP A 778 4.20 38.84 -65.33
CA ASP A 778 4.41 39.60 -66.57
C ASP A 778 3.81 38.97 -67.84
N GLY A 779 3.40 37.71 -67.76
CA GLY A 779 2.68 36.97 -68.80
C GLY A 779 3.56 36.39 -69.90
N ASP A 780 4.86 36.19 -69.67
CA ASP A 780 5.81 35.64 -70.66
C ASP A 780 5.87 34.10 -70.71
N ASN A 781 5.12 33.44 -69.82
CA ASN A 781 5.03 32.00 -69.59
C ASN A 781 6.32 31.40 -69.02
N VAL A 782 6.94 32.11 -68.08
CA VAL A 782 7.93 31.63 -67.11
C VAL A 782 7.44 32.09 -65.74
N SER A 783 7.59 31.27 -64.69
CA SER A 783 7.11 31.68 -63.38
C SER A 783 8.00 32.75 -62.75
N ASP A 784 7.45 33.56 -61.87
CA ASP A 784 8.20 34.61 -61.18
C ASP A 784 9.36 34.00 -60.37
N GLY A 785 9.13 32.84 -59.74
CA GLY A 785 10.16 32.02 -59.09
C GLY A 785 11.24 31.47 -60.03
N ASP A 786 10.88 31.00 -61.22
CA ASP A 786 11.83 30.54 -62.23
C ASP A 786 12.69 31.71 -62.74
N GLU A 787 12.10 32.89 -62.92
CA GLU A 787 12.77 34.09 -63.36
C GLU A 787 13.78 34.62 -62.35
N LYS A 788 13.38 34.72 -61.07
CA LYS A 788 14.30 35.03 -59.97
C LYS A 788 15.47 34.04 -59.94
N SER A 789 15.19 32.75 -60.12
CA SER A 789 16.21 31.69 -60.16
C SER A 789 17.14 31.77 -61.39
N LEU A 790 16.64 32.28 -62.52
CA LEU A 790 17.40 32.56 -63.73
C LEU A 790 18.17 33.90 -63.67
N GLY A 791 17.87 34.74 -62.66
CA GLY A 791 18.39 36.11 -62.55
C GLY A 791 17.77 37.07 -63.57
N THR A 792 16.58 36.74 -64.07
CA THR A 792 15.75 37.62 -64.89
C THR A 792 14.76 38.40 -64.01
N ASP A 793 14.02 39.33 -64.61
CA ASP A 793 13.13 40.24 -63.88
C ASP A 793 11.68 39.77 -64.08
N PRO A 794 10.99 39.27 -63.03
CA PRO A 794 9.65 38.69 -63.12
C PRO A 794 8.53 39.70 -63.47
N LEU A 795 8.89 40.98 -63.59
CA LEU A 795 7.98 42.05 -63.97
C LEU A 795 8.30 42.61 -65.38
N ASP A 796 9.25 42.02 -66.11
CA ASP A 796 9.67 42.44 -67.46
C ASP A 796 9.60 41.27 -68.47
N PRO A 797 8.55 41.21 -69.34
CA PRO A 797 8.24 40.05 -70.18
C PRO A 797 9.20 39.86 -71.36
N GLN A 798 10.35 40.54 -71.33
CA GLN A 798 11.44 40.43 -72.30
C GLN A 798 12.72 39.86 -71.68
N SER A 799 12.78 39.72 -70.36
CA SER A 799 13.96 39.36 -69.59
C SER A 799 14.43 37.92 -69.94
N VAL A 800 13.52 36.95 -70.04
CA VAL A 800 13.79 35.54 -70.41
C VAL A 800 14.27 35.41 -71.85
N SER A 801 13.73 36.20 -72.77
CA SER A 801 14.10 36.15 -74.18
C SER A 801 15.56 36.52 -74.45
N SER A 802 16.20 37.17 -73.47
CA SER A 802 17.60 37.58 -73.49
C SER A 802 18.59 36.49 -73.05
N LEU A 803 18.11 35.35 -72.53
CA LEU A 803 18.94 34.21 -72.10
C LEU A 803 19.76 33.59 -73.25
N GLU A 804 20.95 33.08 -72.90
CA GLU A 804 21.90 32.49 -73.84
C GLU A 804 21.30 31.25 -74.53
N LEU A 805 21.42 31.20 -75.87
CA LEU A 805 21.04 30.01 -76.66
C LEU A 805 22.17 28.99 -76.61
N MET A 806 22.07 28.01 -75.70
CA MET A 806 23.10 27.01 -75.44
C MET A 806 23.15 25.91 -76.51
N TYR A 807 21.99 25.57 -77.09
CA TYR A 807 21.89 24.51 -78.11
C TYR A 807 20.71 24.75 -79.05
N GLU A 808 20.90 24.49 -80.34
CA GLU A 808 19.84 24.54 -81.34
C GLU A 808 20.02 23.41 -82.36
N SER A 809 18.93 22.76 -82.73
CA SER A 809 18.90 21.80 -83.84
C SER A 809 17.62 21.95 -84.65
N VAL A 810 17.80 22.27 -85.93
CA VAL A 810 16.76 22.20 -86.96
C VAL A 810 16.85 20.91 -87.78
N PHE A 811 17.69 19.95 -87.36
CA PHE A 811 17.92 18.67 -88.04
C PHE A 811 18.24 18.81 -89.55
N ALA A 812 19.03 19.84 -89.93
CA ALA A 812 19.35 20.13 -91.33
C ALA A 812 20.38 19.16 -91.96
N ASP A 813 21.14 18.41 -91.15
CA ASP A 813 22.03 17.34 -91.60
C ASP A 813 21.33 15.99 -91.43
N ALA A 814 21.42 15.12 -92.44
CA ALA A 814 20.86 13.77 -92.39
C ALA A 814 21.67 12.82 -91.49
N SER A 815 22.82 13.24 -90.96
CA SER A 815 23.67 12.45 -90.08
C SER A 815 23.31 12.63 -88.59
N LEU A 816 23.08 11.50 -87.88
CA LEU A 816 22.91 11.44 -86.42
C LEU A 816 24.25 11.26 -85.67
N SER A 817 25.37 11.78 -86.19
CA SER A 817 26.70 11.51 -85.63
C SER A 817 26.93 12.08 -84.23
N ASP A 818 26.22 13.17 -83.88
CA ASP A 818 26.32 13.85 -82.57
C ASP A 818 25.22 13.40 -81.59
N TRP A 819 24.51 12.33 -81.95
CA TRP A 819 23.41 11.76 -81.19
C TRP A 819 23.71 10.31 -80.80
N THR A 820 23.29 9.93 -79.61
CA THR A 820 23.44 8.56 -79.12
C THR A 820 22.06 7.92 -78.95
N VAL A 821 21.80 6.87 -79.73
CA VAL A 821 20.58 6.06 -79.64
C VAL A 821 20.73 5.01 -78.55
N VAL A 822 19.68 4.84 -77.73
CA VAL A 822 19.59 3.82 -76.70
C VAL A 822 18.25 3.09 -76.81
N ASP A 823 18.32 1.75 -76.87
CA ASP A 823 17.16 0.86 -76.91
C ASP A 823 17.06 0.10 -75.59
N ASP A 824 16.25 0.60 -74.66
CA ASP A 824 15.96 -0.07 -73.38
C ASP A 824 14.83 -1.10 -73.53
N GLY A 825 13.93 -0.88 -74.49
CA GLY A 825 12.92 -1.84 -74.92
C GLY A 825 13.52 -2.97 -75.74
N ALA A 826 13.12 -4.21 -75.46
CA ALA A 826 13.61 -5.40 -76.17
C ALA A 826 12.65 -5.90 -77.26
N ILE A 827 11.41 -5.41 -77.29
CA ILE A 827 10.35 -5.87 -78.19
C ILE A 827 10.23 -4.90 -79.37
N GLU A 828 10.23 -5.46 -80.58
CA GLU A 828 10.33 -4.73 -81.85
C GLU A 828 11.59 -3.87 -82.00
N ALA A 829 12.65 -4.21 -81.24
CA ALA A 829 13.99 -3.67 -81.38
C ALA A 829 14.71 -4.21 -82.66
N PRO A 830 15.73 -3.50 -83.19
CA PRO A 830 16.23 -2.20 -82.74
C PRO A 830 15.35 -1.04 -83.22
N SER A 831 15.53 0.13 -82.61
CA SER A 831 14.83 1.34 -83.04
C SER A 831 15.28 1.84 -84.42
N ASP A 832 14.39 2.58 -85.09
CA ASP A 832 14.66 3.22 -86.39
C ASP A 832 14.56 4.75 -86.28
N TRP A 833 15.65 5.36 -85.80
CA TRP A 833 15.82 6.82 -85.73
C TRP A 833 16.48 7.34 -87.00
N LEU A 834 15.84 8.30 -87.67
CA LEU A 834 16.40 8.97 -88.84
C LEU A 834 15.91 10.41 -88.98
N VAL A 835 16.61 11.19 -89.81
CA VAL A 835 16.19 12.54 -90.17
C VAL A 835 15.55 12.52 -91.56
N VAL A 836 14.30 12.97 -91.67
CA VAL A 836 13.56 13.13 -92.94
C VAL A 836 13.02 14.56 -93.00
N ASP A 837 13.33 15.30 -94.06
CA ASP A 837 12.83 16.67 -94.28
C ASP A 837 12.97 17.59 -93.05
N ASN A 838 14.15 17.59 -92.41
CA ASN A 838 14.47 18.37 -91.20
C ASN A 838 13.64 17.98 -89.95
N VAL A 839 13.09 16.76 -89.94
CA VAL A 839 12.39 16.17 -88.79
C VAL A 839 13.16 14.94 -88.33
N LEU A 840 13.48 14.88 -87.04
CA LEU A 840 13.93 13.66 -86.39
C LEU A 840 12.71 12.74 -86.22
N MET A 841 12.71 11.60 -86.91
CA MET A 841 11.64 10.61 -86.86
C MET A 841 12.11 9.34 -86.16
N GLN A 842 11.21 8.77 -85.36
CA GLN A 842 11.27 7.41 -84.86
C GLN A 842 10.16 6.62 -85.56
N LEU A 843 10.52 5.53 -86.26
CA LEU A 843 9.58 4.71 -87.06
C LEU A 843 9.30 3.30 -86.51
N SER A 844 9.90 2.95 -85.39
CA SER A 844 9.84 1.60 -84.81
C SER A 844 8.88 1.53 -83.63
N ASN A 845 8.05 0.50 -83.57
CA ASN A 845 7.13 0.30 -82.47
C ASN A 845 7.79 -0.35 -81.23
N ILE A 846 8.97 0.12 -80.82
CA ILE A 846 9.80 -0.52 -79.79
C ILE A 846 9.28 -0.29 -78.36
N PHE A 847 9.26 -1.34 -77.53
CA PHE A 847 8.81 -1.29 -76.13
C PHE A 847 9.37 -2.45 -75.26
N GLY A 848 9.19 -2.38 -73.94
CA GLY A 848 9.45 -3.45 -72.96
C GLY A 848 8.18 -4.05 -72.34
N PHE A 849 8.27 -5.28 -71.81
CA PHE A 849 7.16 -5.97 -71.14
C PHE A 849 7.06 -5.63 -69.65
N LEU A 850 5.84 -5.57 -69.12
CA LEU A 850 5.54 -5.88 -67.71
C LEU A 850 5.88 -7.35 -67.46
N THR A 851 6.84 -7.65 -66.59
CA THR A 851 7.11 -9.04 -66.21
C THR A 851 6.13 -9.49 -65.12
N PRO A 852 5.81 -10.79 -65.00
CA PRO A 852 5.01 -11.31 -63.88
C PRO A 852 5.65 -11.04 -62.50
N GLU A 853 6.94 -10.71 -62.49
CA GLU A 853 7.73 -10.37 -61.31
C GLU A 853 7.60 -8.88 -60.92
N ASN A 854 7.14 -8.01 -61.84
CA ASN A 854 6.88 -6.60 -61.60
C ASN A 854 5.65 -6.11 -62.40
N PRO A 855 4.43 -6.49 -61.99
CA PRO A 855 3.19 -6.10 -62.67
C PRO A 855 2.85 -4.61 -62.55
N ASP A 856 3.55 -3.87 -61.68
CA ASP A 856 3.37 -2.44 -61.42
C ASP A 856 4.48 -1.58 -62.08
N ASP A 857 5.16 -2.10 -63.12
CA ASP A 857 6.26 -1.40 -63.79
C ASP A 857 5.76 -0.22 -64.66
N ILE A 858 5.75 0.96 -64.05
CA ILE A 858 5.40 2.25 -64.68
C ILE A 858 6.55 2.86 -65.50
N SER A 859 7.69 2.19 -65.64
CA SER A 859 8.88 2.77 -66.29
C SER A 859 8.71 3.00 -67.79
N MET A 860 7.78 2.30 -68.46
CA MET A 860 7.52 2.42 -69.91
C MET A 860 8.83 2.43 -70.73
N VAL A 861 9.71 1.45 -70.52
CA VAL A 861 11.02 1.42 -71.23
C VAL A 861 10.84 1.19 -72.73
N GLY A 862 11.30 2.13 -73.54
CA GLY A 862 11.17 2.15 -75.01
C GLY A 862 12.50 2.45 -75.67
N THR A 863 12.57 3.50 -76.49
CA THR A 863 13.83 3.99 -77.06
C THR A 863 13.97 5.49 -76.84
N TYR A 864 15.20 5.96 -76.75
CA TYR A 864 15.49 7.38 -76.73
C TYR A 864 16.79 7.71 -77.46
N ILE A 865 16.90 8.96 -77.87
CA ILE A 865 18.09 9.50 -78.53
C ILE A 865 18.53 10.80 -77.85
N TRP A 866 19.75 10.81 -77.33
CA TRP A 866 20.25 11.90 -76.48
C TRP A 866 21.44 12.65 -77.10
N SER A 867 21.54 13.94 -76.75
CA SER A 867 22.64 14.84 -77.10
C SER A 867 22.72 16.00 -76.09
N GLY A 868 23.70 16.89 -76.22
CA GLY A 868 23.90 18.05 -75.33
C GLY A 868 24.92 17.84 -74.21
N ASP A 869 25.08 18.86 -73.36
CA ASP A 869 26.09 18.88 -72.28
C ASP A 869 25.51 18.41 -70.95
N LYS A 870 26.18 17.45 -70.31
CA LYS A 870 25.76 16.92 -69.00
C LYS A 870 25.98 17.88 -67.82
N ARG A 871 26.52 19.07 -68.06
CA ARG A 871 26.79 20.11 -67.05
C ARG A 871 25.69 21.17 -66.94
N TRP A 872 24.74 21.22 -67.88
CA TRP A 872 23.62 22.17 -67.82
C TRP A 872 22.74 21.92 -66.58
N GLN A 873 22.37 23.00 -65.89
CA GLN A 873 21.65 22.96 -64.59
C GLN A 873 20.28 23.64 -64.69
N HIS A 874 20.25 24.88 -65.19
CA HIS A 874 19.05 25.70 -65.37
C HIS A 874 18.84 25.92 -66.86
N TYR A 875 17.80 25.33 -67.43
CA TYR A 875 17.53 25.49 -68.85
C TYR A 875 16.08 25.25 -69.24
N ILE A 876 15.68 25.95 -70.28
CA ILE A 876 14.38 25.86 -70.95
C ILE A 876 14.60 25.15 -72.28
N ILE A 877 13.90 24.05 -72.51
CA ILE A 877 13.89 23.30 -73.76
C ILE A 877 12.60 23.63 -74.52
N GLU A 878 12.74 24.14 -75.74
CA GLU A 878 11.63 24.37 -76.66
C GLU A 878 11.78 23.49 -77.90
N PHE A 879 10.75 22.74 -78.26
CA PHE A 879 10.73 21.94 -79.49
C PHE A 879 9.30 21.75 -79.98
N GLU A 880 9.15 21.21 -81.19
CA GLU A 880 7.86 20.77 -81.71
C GLU A 880 7.84 19.25 -81.83
N MET A 881 6.75 18.63 -81.37
CA MET A 881 6.50 17.19 -81.50
C MET A 881 5.22 16.90 -82.26
N ARG A 882 5.17 15.75 -82.92
CA ARG A 882 3.99 15.20 -83.60
C ARG A 882 3.99 13.69 -83.46
N SER A 883 2.82 13.11 -83.23
CA SER A 883 2.60 11.67 -83.30
C SER A 883 1.40 11.34 -84.18
N ASP A 884 1.50 10.30 -85.00
CA ASP A 884 0.35 9.67 -85.66
C ASP A 884 -0.17 8.44 -84.87
N ASP A 885 0.54 8.06 -83.80
CA ASP A 885 0.26 6.95 -82.88
C ASP A 885 -0.27 7.47 -81.53
N ASP A 886 -1.13 6.72 -80.83
CA ASP A 886 -1.70 7.12 -79.52
C ASP A 886 -0.81 6.76 -78.32
N ASP A 887 0.26 6.02 -78.58
CA ASP A 887 1.28 5.59 -77.62
C ASP A 887 2.28 6.71 -77.24
N ALA A 888 3.08 6.47 -76.20
CA ALA A 888 3.82 7.52 -75.50
C ALA A 888 5.02 8.12 -76.28
N LEU A 889 5.17 9.44 -76.19
CA LEU A 889 6.34 10.20 -76.61
C LEU A 889 6.65 11.35 -75.64
N GLY A 890 7.86 11.87 -75.68
CA GLY A 890 8.22 13.03 -74.88
C GLY A 890 9.72 13.32 -74.89
N ILE A 891 10.18 13.89 -73.78
CA ILE A 891 11.56 14.35 -73.62
C ILE A 891 12.11 13.95 -72.25
N MET A 892 13.36 13.53 -72.24
CA MET A 892 14.16 13.36 -71.05
C MET A 892 15.02 14.60 -70.84
N PHE A 893 15.15 15.04 -69.61
CA PHE A 893 15.94 16.20 -69.20
C PHE A 893 16.75 15.87 -67.95
N ARG A 894 17.77 16.68 -67.72
CA ARG A 894 18.89 16.40 -66.80
C ARG A 894 19.42 14.97 -66.94
N TYR A 895 19.58 14.54 -68.19
CA TYR A 895 20.10 13.21 -68.51
C TYR A 895 21.59 13.11 -68.15
N ALA A 896 21.88 12.41 -67.05
CA ALA A 896 23.25 12.16 -66.60
C ALA A 896 23.79 10.85 -67.20
N ASP A 897 23.00 9.78 -67.18
CA ASP A 897 23.27 8.48 -67.79
C ASP A 897 21.99 7.64 -67.92
N ALA A 898 22.11 6.41 -68.44
CA ALA A 898 20.98 5.53 -68.72
C ALA A 898 20.14 5.12 -67.48
N GLY A 899 20.60 5.37 -66.25
CA GLY A 899 19.84 5.11 -65.04
C GLY A 899 19.48 6.36 -64.22
N THR A 900 19.86 7.55 -64.72
CA THR A 900 19.79 8.81 -63.97
C THR A 900 19.34 9.97 -64.87
N TYR A 901 18.05 10.29 -64.87
CA TYR A 901 17.43 11.38 -65.64
C TYR A 901 16.00 11.69 -65.14
N TYR A 902 15.43 12.81 -65.57
CA TYR A 902 13.97 13.01 -65.56
C TYR A 902 13.39 12.78 -66.94
N ARG A 903 12.10 12.44 -66.98
CA ARG A 903 11.34 12.25 -68.21
C ARG A 903 9.97 12.89 -68.11
N PHE A 904 9.69 13.78 -69.04
CA PHE A 904 8.34 14.19 -69.37
C PHE A 904 7.81 13.32 -70.53
N SER A 905 6.59 12.80 -70.39
CA SER A 905 5.95 12.00 -71.44
C SER A 905 4.44 12.18 -71.44
N VAL A 906 3.84 12.13 -72.63
CA VAL A 906 2.39 12.16 -72.84
C VAL A 906 1.93 10.93 -73.61
N SER A 907 0.73 10.44 -73.32
CA SER A 907 0.09 9.32 -74.03
C SER A 907 -1.41 9.53 -74.13
N ASN A 908 -1.96 9.42 -75.34
CA ASN A 908 -3.40 9.41 -75.56
C ASN A 908 -4.02 8.03 -75.24
N GLU A 909 -3.27 6.92 -75.38
CA GLU A 909 -3.74 5.58 -74.96
C GLU A 909 -4.06 5.56 -73.46
N LEU A 910 -3.23 6.24 -72.67
CA LEU A 910 -3.35 6.30 -71.21
C LEU A 910 -4.05 7.56 -70.71
N GLN A 911 -4.28 8.57 -71.56
CA GLN A 911 -4.85 9.89 -71.25
C GLN A 911 -4.10 10.64 -70.14
N LYS A 912 -2.77 10.61 -70.21
CA LYS A 912 -1.91 11.09 -69.14
C LYS A 912 -0.71 11.87 -69.67
N ALA A 913 -0.34 12.88 -68.89
CA ALA A 913 0.98 13.49 -68.89
C ALA A 913 1.70 13.12 -67.58
N TRP A 914 2.98 12.79 -67.68
CA TRP A 914 3.80 12.49 -66.51
C TRP A 914 5.10 13.28 -66.52
N CYS A 915 5.54 13.68 -65.33
CA CYS A 915 6.93 13.96 -65.03
C CYS A 915 7.44 12.86 -64.09
N MET A 916 8.50 12.15 -64.51
CA MET A 916 9.05 11.00 -63.77
C MET A 916 10.55 11.18 -63.53
N ARG A 917 11.00 10.79 -62.34
CA ARG A 917 12.41 10.67 -61.97
C ARG A 917 12.89 9.24 -62.13
N PHE A 918 14.05 9.08 -62.77
CA PHE A 918 14.81 7.85 -62.84
C PHE A 918 16.14 8.08 -62.14
N ALA A 919 16.39 7.41 -61.01
CA ALA A 919 17.64 7.57 -60.24
C ALA A 919 18.11 6.22 -59.69
N GLY A 920 19.31 5.79 -60.05
CA GLY A 920 19.88 4.51 -59.59
C GLY A 920 19.08 3.28 -60.03
N GLY A 921 18.27 3.39 -61.08
CA GLY A 921 17.39 2.32 -61.58
C GLY A 921 15.97 2.28 -60.98
N ALA A 922 15.62 3.20 -60.08
CA ALA A 922 14.25 3.36 -59.57
C ALA A 922 13.48 4.44 -60.36
N CYS A 923 12.21 4.17 -60.68
CA CYS A 923 11.27 5.12 -61.31
C CYS A 923 10.33 5.70 -60.25
N THR A 924 10.18 7.03 -60.20
CA THR A 924 9.25 7.74 -59.31
C THR A 924 8.42 8.71 -60.14
N VAL A 925 7.09 8.68 -60.01
CA VAL A 925 6.21 9.72 -60.60
C VAL A 925 6.29 10.95 -59.70
N LEU A 926 6.70 12.09 -60.26
CA LEU A 926 6.77 13.38 -59.57
C LEU A 926 5.45 14.15 -59.72
N ALA A 927 4.89 14.12 -60.92
CA ALA A 927 3.57 14.68 -61.20
C ALA A 927 2.88 13.90 -62.30
N GLU A 928 1.55 13.83 -62.22
CA GLU A 928 0.68 13.13 -63.16
C GLU A 928 -0.59 13.95 -63.37
N GLU A 929 -0.92 14.22 -64.62
CA GLU A 929 -2.14 14.95 -65.00
C GLU A 929 -2.92 14.21 -66.08
N ASN A 930 -4.24 14.39 -66.08
CA ASN A 930 -5.08 13.88 -67.17
C ASN A 930 -4.91 14.78 -68.39
N TYR A 931 -4.35 14.23 -69.48
CA TYR A 931 -3.99 15.03 -70.64
C TYR A 931 -4.08 14.22 -71.95
N ASP A 932 -4.59 14.85 -73.00
CA ASP A 932 -4.66 14.32 -74.37
C ASP A 932 -4.19 15.39 -75.36
N PHE A 933 -3.40 14.99 -76.38
CA PHE A 933 -3.00 15.88 -77.47
C PHE A 933 -3.62 15.47 -78.82
N SER A 934 -3.58 16.35 -79.82
CA SER A 934 -4.20 16.07 -81.12
C SER A 934 -3.25 15.29 -82.04
N LEU A 935 -3.62 14.06 -82.39
CA LEU A 935 -2.83 13.24 -83.32
C LEU A 935 -2.73 13.87 -84.72
N GLY A 936 -1.58 13.69 -85.36
CA GLY A 936 -1.33 14.12 -86.73
C GLY A 936 -1.02 15.60 -86.95
N ILE A 937 -0.97 16.42 -85.89
CA ILE A 937 -0.55 17.82 -85.95
C ILE A 937 0.72 18.07 -85.12
N TRP A 938 1.36 19.22 -85.33
CA TRP A 938 2.54 19.65 -84.58
C TRP A 938 2.12 20.43 -83.34
N HIS A 939 2.62 20.01 -82.19
CA HIS A 939 2.46 20.66 -80.89
C HIS A 939 3.77 21.32 -80.48
N LYS A 940 3.71 22.55 -79.94
CA LYS A 940 4.88 23.20 -79.34
C LYS A 940 5.00 22.77 -77.89
N VAL A 941 6.19 22.34 -77.50
CA VAL A 941 6.50 21.95 -76.11
C VAL A 941 7.57 22.89 -75.59
N ARG A 942 7.32 23.47 -74.42
CA ARG A 942 8.30 24.16 -73.59
C ARG A 942 8.44 23.40 -72.27
N LEU A 943 9.66 23.01 -71.94
CA LEU A 943 10.00 22.43 -70.65
C LEU A 943 11.01 23.33 -69.95
N SER A 944 10.62 23.91 -68.82
CA SER A 944 11.50 24.66 -67.92
C SER A 944 12.03 23.70 -66.86
N ALA A 945 13.35 23.59 -66.73
CA ALA A 945 14.01 22.83 -65.68
C ALA A 945 14.97 23.73 -64.90
N ILE A 946 14.41 24.54 -64.01
CA ILE A 946 15.12 25.62 -63.30
C ILE A 946 15.19 25.27 -61.81
N GLY A 947 16.40 25.15 -61.27
CA GLY A 947 16.57 24.84 -59.85
C GLY A 947 15.94 23.49 -59.50
N SER A 948 14.96 23.48 -58.60
CA SER A 948 14.17 22.29 -58.27
C SER A 948 12.83 22.25 -59.01
N HIS A 949 12.42 23.34 -59.65
CA HIS A 949 11.13 23.48 -60.31
C HIS A 949 11.17 22.99 -61.76
N PHE A 950 10.17 22.18 -62.12
CA PHE A 950 9.95 21.68 -63.46
C PHE A 950 8.55 22.06 -63.94
N GLN A 951 8.49 22.80 -65.04
CA GLN A 951 7.24 23.20 -65.65
C GLN A 951 7.20 22.77 -67.12
N VAL A 952 6.04 22.28 -67.57
CA VAL A 952 5.83 21.91 -68.97
C VAL A 952 4.58 22.58 -69.53
N LEU A 953 4.77 23.27 -70.66
CA LEU A 953 3.70 23.84 -71.44
C LEU A 953 3.59 23.14 -72.80
N ILE A 954 2.35 22.86 -73.22
CA ILE A 954 2.05 22.38 -74.56
C ILE A 954 1.09 23.37 -75.21
N ASP A 955 1.47 23.89 -76.38
CA ASP A 955 0.75 24.93 -77.13
C ASP A 955 0.44 26.22 -76.33
N GLY A 956 1.23 26.47 -75.27
CA GLY A 956 1.10 27.63 -74.39
C GLY A 956 0.21 27.40 -73.17
N GLU A 957 -0.36 26.21 -72.99
CA GLU A 957 -1.10 25.85 -71.78
C GLU A 957 -0.19 25.10 -70.79
N ARG A 958 -0.21 25.48 -69.50
CA ARG A 958 0.52 24.79 -68.42
C ARG A 958 -0.08 23.40 -68.21
N VAL A 959 0.71 22.36 -68.51
CA VAL A 959 0.29 20.94 -68.43
C VAL A 959 0.73 20.30 -67.12
N LEU A 960 1.92 20.63 -66.64
CA LEU A 960 2.49 20.13 -65.38
C LEU A 960 3.39 21.18 -64.74
N SER A 961 3.36 21.27 -63.41
CA SER A 961 4.37 21.91 -62.54
C SER A 961 4.72 20.95 -61.42
N THR A 962 6.00 20.85 -61.04
CA THR A 962 6.43 19.98 -59.93
C THR A 962 7.81 20.40 -59.42
N MET A 963 8.15 19.98 -58.20
CA MET A 963 9.43 20.26 -57.56
C MET A 963 10.18 18.93 -57.29
N ASP A 964 11.43 18.81 -57.74
CA ASP A 964 12.37 17.75 -57.32
C ASP A 964 13.82 18.20 -57.57
N ASP A 965 14.71 17.95 -56.60
CA ASP A 965 16.10 18.43 -56.63
C ASP A 965 17.15 17.31 -56.77
N ALA A 966 16.69 16.06 -56.94
CA ALA A 966 17.53 14.87 -56.86
C ALA A 966 18.58 14.78 -57.98
N ILE A 967 18.26 15.32 -59.15
CA ILE A 967 19.15 15.40 -60.31
C ILE A 967 19.23 16.88 -60.71
N ARG A 968 20.38 17.51 -60.46
CA ARG A 968 20.53 18.97 -60.67
C ARG A 968 21.11 19.34 -62.02
N LYS A 969 21.62 18.38 -62.78
CA LYS A 969 22.29 18.65 -64.06
C LYS A 969 22.20 17.48 -65.02
N GLY A 970 22.27 17.77 -66.31
CA GLY A 970 22.41 16.77 -67.34
C GLY A 970 22.03 17.26 -68.73
N ALA A 971 22.17 16.36 -69.69
CA ALA A 971 21.83 16.60 -71.08
C ALA A 971 20.31 16.40 -71.31
N PHE A 972 19.88 16.22 -72.56
CA PHE A 972 18.48 15.93 -72.90
C PHE A 972 18.37 14.75 -73.89
N ALA A 973 17.19 14.14 -73.99
CA ALA A 973 16.92 13.09 -74.97
C ALA A 973 15.47 13.12 -75.46
N PHE A 974 15.21 12.81 -76.73
CA PHE A 974 13.85 12.52 -77.18
C PHE A 974 13.50 11.07 -76.89
N TYR A 975 12.30 10.82 -76.40
CA TYR A 975 11.86 9.52 -75.92
C TYR A 975 10.57 9.07 -76.63
N THR A 976 10.48 7.78 -76.92
CA THR A 976 9.26 7.12 -77.39
C THR A 976 9.09 5.74 -76.77
N TRP A 977 7.84 5.30 -76.61
CA TRP A 977 7.49 3.94 -76.19
C TRP A 977 6.26 3.47 -76.95
N LYS A 978 6.38 2.33 -77.64
CA LYS A 978 5.31 1.75 -78.48
C LYS A 978 4.75 2.74 -79.52
N ASN A 979 5.53 3.74 -79.91
CA ASN A 979 5.09 4.79 -80.82
C ASN A 979 5.89 4.71 -82.11
N SER A 980 5.22 4.30 -83.19
CA SER A 980 5.83 3.97 -84.48
C SER A 980 5.86 5.14 -85.49
N ALA A 981 5.48 6.34 -85.05
CA ALA A 981 5.37 7.51 -85.93
C ALA A 981 5.58 8.85 -85.19
N ALA A 982 6.58 8.92 -84.31
CA ALA A 982 6.93 10.13 -83.57
C ALA A 982 7.91 11.01 -84.37
N GLY A 983 7.63 12.31 -84.43
CA GLY A 983 8.46 13.32 -85.09
C GLY A 983 8.80 14.48 -84.16
N PHE A 984 10.06 14.93 -84.20
CA PHE A 984 10.57 16.06 -83.42
C PHE A 984 11.29 17.06 -84.35
N ARG A 985 11.07 18.37 -84.14
CA ARG A 985 11.74 19.45 -84.90
C ARG A 985 11.90 20.72 -84.08
N ASN A 986 12.67 21.68 -84.62
CA ASN A 986 12.82 23.04 -84.07
C ASN A 986 13.29 23.09 -82.60
N LEU A 987 14.26 22.25 -82.24
CA LEU A 987 14.79 22.20 -80.88
C LEU A 987 15.65 23.44 -80.58
N LYS A 988 15.36 24.11 -79.46
CA LYS A 988 16.15 25.19 -78.87
C LYS A 988 16.29 24.94 -77.37
N ILE A 989 17.47 25.19 -76.84
CA ILE A 989 17.73 25.15 -75.40
C ILE A 989 18.36 26.47 -75.00
N ARG A 990 17.70 27.16 -74.08
CA ARG A 990 18.17 28.41 -73.47
C ARG A 990 18.45 28.20 -72.00
N GLY A 991 19.36 28.96 -71.43
CA GLY A 991 19.65 28.90 -70.01
C GLY A 991 20.92 29.69 -69.70
N SER A 992 21.44 29.51 -68.50
CA SER A 992 22.72 30.08 -68.10
C SER A 992 23.82 29.02 -68.21
N GLU A 993 24.76 29.16 -69.16
CA GLU A 993 26.05 28.45 -69.03
C GLU A 993 26.85 29.06 -67.89
N MET A 994 27.68 28.25 -67.25
CA MET A 994 28.59 28.69 -66.19
C MET A 994 29.55 29.75 -66.77
N THR A 995 29.19 31.03 -66.66
CA THR A 995 30.14 32.12 -66.86
C THR A 995 31.20 31.97 -65.79
N SER A 996 32.46 31.98 -66.22
CA SER A 996 33.63 31.94 -65.37
C SER A 996 33.45 32.89 -64.19
N VAL A 997 33.35 32.33 -63.00
CA VAL A 997 33.22 33.03 -61.73
C VAL A 997 34.24 34.18 -61.70
N ILE A 998 33.75 35.42 -61.80
CA ILE A 998 34.43 36.53 -61.16
C ILE A 998 34.30 36.21 -59.68
N SER A 999 35.35 35.60 -59.14
CA SER A 999 35.50 35.44 -57.71
C SER A 999 35.39 36.83 -57.10
N THR A 1000 34.42 37.02 -56.22
CA THR A 1000 34.65 37.90 -55.08
C THR A 1000 36.04 37.52 -54.53
N PRO A 1001 36.98 38.46 -54.37
CA PRO A 1001 38.31 38.10 -53.87
C PRO A 1001 38.14 37.41 -52.51
N ASP A 1002 38.50 36.13 -52.41
CA ASP A 1002 38.51 35.45 -51.11
C ASP A 1002 39.70 36.00 -50.31
N TYR A 1003 39.42 36.92 -49.39
CA TYR A 1003 40.44 37.61 -48.61
C TYR A 1003 41.04 36.70 -47.53
N VAL A 1004 40.41 35.56 -47.23
CA VAL A 1004 40.88 34.57 -46.25
C VAL A 1004 41.72 33.50 -46.95
N LYS A 1005 43.00 33.41 -46.58
CA LYS A 1005 43.96 32.46 -47.12
C LYS A 1005 43.88 31.09 -46.46
N ASP A 1006 43.75 31.08 -45.15
CA ASP A 1006 43.70 29.87 -44.32
C ASP A 1006 42.97 30.18 -43.00
N ALA A 1007 42.26 29.20 -42.45
CA ALA A 1007 41.56 29.31 -41.17
C ALA A 1007 41.69 27.98 -40.43
N GLN A 1008 42.45 27.97 -39.32
CA GLN A 1008 42.78 26.73 -38.61
C GLN A 1008 42.29 26.76 -37.17
N PHE A 1009 41.52 25.74 -36.80
CA PHE A 1009 41.09 25.49 -35.43
C PHE A 1009 42.11 24.64 -34.69
N THR A 1010 42.49 25.06 -33.48
CA THR A 1010 43.38 24.31 -32.58
C THR A 1010 42.86 24.37 -31.15
N THR A 1011 43.03 23.29 -30.38
CA THR A 1011 42.56 23.24 -28.99
C THR A 1011 43.68 23.61 -28.03
N VAL A 1012 43.43 24.60 -27.15
CA VAL A 1012 44.41 25.06 -26.15
C VAL A 1012 43.74 25.15 -24.78
N ARG A 1013 44.18 24.31 -23.83
CA ARG A 1013 43.76 24.33 -22.41
C ARG A 1013 42.25 24.54 -22.19
N ASN A 1014 41.43 23.72 -22.86
CA ASN A 1014 39.96 23.69 -22.79
C ASN A 1014 39.21 24.81 -23.54
N ALA A 1015 39.91 25.65 -24.31
CA ALA A 1015 39.32 26.60 -25.25
C ALA A 1015 39.68 26.24 -26.70
N ARG A 1016 38.86 26.65 -27.68
CA ARG A 1016 39.15 26.48 -29.11
C ARG A 1016 39.73 27.78 -29.65
N GLN A 1017 40.96 27.72 -30.14
CA GLN A 1017 41.66 28.84 -30.74
C GLN A 1017 41.52 28.76 -32.27
N LEU A 1018 40.93 29.78 -32.89
CA LEU A 1018 40.87 29.92 -34.34
C LEU A 1018 41.96 30.89 -34.80
N THR A 1019 42.82 30.44 -35.72
CA THR A 1019 43.84 31.27 -36.36
C THR A 1019 43.47 31.52 -37.82
N ILE A 1020 43.34 32.79 -38.21
CA ILE A 1020 42.88 33.21 -39.54
C ILE A 1020 44.01 33.93 -40.25
N GLU A 1021 44.45 33.41 -41.39
CA GLU A 1021 45.39 34.10 -42.28
C GLU A 1021 44.67 34.80 -43.43
N LEU A 1022 45.06 36.03 -43.76
CA LEU A 1022 44.49 36.80 -44.88
C LEU A 1022 45.46 36.87 -46.08
N GLN A 1023 44.91 36.85 -47.30
CA GLN A 1023 45.63 36.99 -48.58
C GLN A 1023 45.17 38.24 -49.34
N SER A 1024 45.54 39.44 -48.89
CA SER A 1024 45.17 40.66 -49.61
C SER A 1024 46.09 41.84 -49.34
N ASP A 1025 46.18 42.75 -50.31
CA ASP A 1025 46.75 44.10 -50.19
C ASP A 1025 45.67 45.17 -49.90
N ALA A 1026 44.40 44.77 -49.71
CA ALA A 1026 43.27 45.68 -49.45
C ALA A 1026 43.23 46.21 -47.99
N GLU A 1027 42.77 47.45 -47.79
CA GLU A 1027 42.64 48.10 -46.47
C GLU A 1027 41.42 47.56 -45.70
N ILE A 1028 41.55 46.38 -45.08
CA ILE A 1028 40.57 45.84 -44.12
C ILE A 1028 40.75 46.59 -42.80
N SER A 1029 39.70 47.22 -42.27
CA SER A 1029 39.78 48.01 -41.04
C SER A 1029 39.50 47.18 -39.79
N THR A 1030 38.62 46.19 -39.89
CA THR A 1030 38.13 45.38 -38.76
C THR A 1030 37.82 43.95 -39.21
N ILE A 1031 38.14 42.98 -38.36
CA ILE A 1031 37.79 41.57 -38.49
C ILE A 1031 36.99 41.14 -37.26
N ARG A 1032 35.83 40.51 -37.47
CA ARG A 1032 34.91 40.05 -36.42
C ARG A 1032 34.62 38.57 -36.55
N LEU A 1033 34.55 37.86 -35.43
CA LEU A 1033 34.19 36.44 -35.40
C LEU A 1033 33.03 36.23 -34.43
N ALA A 1034 32.00 35.52 -34.87
CA ALA A 1034 30.89 35.09 -34.03
C ALA A 1034 30.72 33.57 -34.09
N GLY A 1035 30.23 32.94 -33.01
CA GLY A 1035 29.97 31.50 -32.90
C GLY A 1035 28.47 31.22 -32.74
N ARG A 1036 27.94 30.23 -33.44
CA ARG A 1036 26.51 29.87 -33.41
C ARG A 1036 26.25 28.75 -32.40
N THR A 1037 25.33 28.97 -31.45
CA THR A 1037 24.87 27.90 -30.54
C THR A 1037 23.83 26.99 -31.19
N THR A 1038 23.41 25.90 -30.56
CA THR A 1038 22.37 24.99 -31.10
C THR A 1038 20.95 25.61 -31.13
N HIS A 1039 20.82 26.91 -30.91
CA HIS A 1039 19.64 27.75 -31.15
C HIS A 1039 20.11 28.99 -31.95
N ASP A 1040 19.26 29.55 -32.81
CA ASP A 1040 19.59 30.35 -34.01
C ASP A 1040 20.34 31.69 -33.86
N GLN A 1041 21.03 31.95 -32.75
CA GLN A 1041 21.80 33.19 -32.52
C GLN A 1041 23.32 32.98 -32.57
N PHE A 1042 24.01 33.98 -33.14
CA PHE A 1042 25.48 34.05 -33.22
C PHE A 1042 26.02 34.93 -32.08
N ASP A 1043 26.73 34.31 -31.14
CA ASP A 1043 27.43 35.00 -30.05
C ASP A 1043 28.72 35.65 -30.57
N ASP A 1044 28.91 36.94 -30.31
CA ASP A 1044 30.13 37.66 -30.70
C ASP A 1044 31.34 37.16 -29.89
N LEU A 1045 32.27 36.50 -30.57
CA LEU A 1045 33.51 35.97 -29.99
C LEU A 1045 34.67 36.97 -30.04
N GLY A 1046 34.42 38.15 -30.61
CA GLY A 1046 35.26 39.33 -30.50
C GLY A 1046 35.58 40.00 -31.83
N GLU A 1047 35.96 41.27 -31.72
CA GLU A 1047 36.45 42.08 -32.84
C GLU A 1047 37.93 42.49 -32.66
N GLN A 1048 38.68 42.52 -33.76
CA GLN A 1048 40.04 43.06 -33.78
C GLN A 1048 40.15 44.15 -34.85
N ARG A 1049 40.54 45.37 -34.44
CA ARG A 1049 40.81 46.48 -35.36
C ARG A 1049 42.22 46.37 -35.91
N THR A 1050 42.36 46.53 -37.22
CA THR A 1050 43.67 46.48 -37.88
C THR A 1050 44.32 47.87 -37.82
N SER A 1051 45.65 47.91 -37.70
CA SER A 1051 46.42 49.12 -37.99
C SER A 1051 47.16 48.88 -39.30
N ALA A 1052 47.33 49.92 -40.13
CA ALA A 1052 47.77 49.87 -41.53
C ALA A 1052 49.20 49.29 -41.81
N ALA A 1053 49.65 48.29 -41.05
CA ALA A 1053 50.91 47.58 -41.24
C ALA A 1053 50.80 46.09 -40.86
N LYS A 1054 50.67 45.23 -41.88
CA LYS A 1054 51.27 43.88 -42.00
C LYS A 1054 51.07 42.84 -40.87
N ASN A 1055 49.88 42.69 -40.30
CA ASN A 1055 49.52 41.42 -39.66
C ASN A 1055 48.54 40.67 -40.56
N ASN A 1056 49.04 39.62 -41.22
CA ASN A 1056 48.25 38.73 -42.07
C ASN A 1056 47.69 37.53 -41.28
N SER A 1057 47.76 37.54 -39.94
CA SER A 1057 47.30 36.44 -39.10
C SER A 1057 46.62 36.98 -37.84
N TYR A 1058 45.40 36.52 -37.58
CA TYR A 1058 44.53 36.91 -36.46
C TYR A 1058 44.16 35.68 -35.64
N VAL A 1059 44.03 35.85 -34.33
CA VAL A 1059 43.73 34.76 -33.41
C VAL A 1059 42.53 35.12 -32.55
N PHE A 1060 41.52 34.27 -32.58
CA PHE A 1060 40.33 34.34 -31.73
C PHE A 1060 40.30 33.14 -30.80
N ILE A 1061 39.79 33.33 -29.58
CA ILE A 1061 39.64 32.26 -28.60
C ILE A 1061 38.18 32.15 -28.23
N ASP A 1062 37.61 30.99 -28.52
CA ASP A 1062 36.32 30.57 -28.03
C ASP A 1062 36.50 29.88 -26.66
N PRO A 1063 36.09 30.51 -25.55
CA PRO A 1063 36.21 29.92 -24.21
C PRO A 1063 35.17 28.83 -23.95
N GLN A 1064 34.12 28.69 -24.76
CA GLN A 1064 33.02 27.73 -24.62
C GLN A 1064 32.81 26.92 -25.91
N PRO A 1065 33.84 26.22 -26.42
CA PRO A 1065 33.81 25.60 -27.75
C PRO A 1065 32.84 24.42 -27.94
N TRP A 1066 32.17 24.01 -26.86
CA TRP A 1066 31.14 22.98 -26.83
C TRP A 1066 29.75 23.54 -27.15
N GLN A 1067 29.55 24.85 -27.00
CA GLN A 1067 28.30 25.52 -27.32
C GLN A 1067 28.24 25.91 -28.81
N HIS A 1068 29.38 26.20 -29.46
CA HIS A 1068 29.40 26.67 -30.85
C HIS A 1068 29.70 25.57 -31.88
N ALA A 1069 28.75 25.35 -32.81
CA ALA A 1069 28.85 24.36 -33.88
C ALA A 1069 29.37 24.95 -35.21
N GLN A 1070 29.10 26.23 -35.47
CA GLN A 1070 29.53 26.97 -36.67
C GLN A 1070 30.04 28.36 -36.26
N TYR A 1071 30.91 28.96 -37.09
CA TYR A 1071 31.47 30.29 -36.83
C TYR A 1071 31.34 31.18 -38.07
N ARG A 1072 30.91 32.44 -37.88
CA ARG A 1072 30.83 33.45 -38.93
C ARG A 1072 31.98 34.44 -38.80
N LEU A 1073 32.72 34.64 -39.89
CA LEU A 1073 33.77 35.63 -40.02
C LEU A 1073 33.31 36.79 -40.90
N THR A 1074 33.38 38.02 -40.39
CA THR A 1074 33.05 39.24 -41.14
C THR A 1074 34.26 40.17 -41.25
N LEU A 1075 34.60 40.58 -42.47
CA LEU A 1075 35.68 41.54 -42.78
C LEU A 1075 35.08 42.89 -43.20
N LEU A 1076 35.46 43.98 -42.55
CA LEU A 1076 34.89 45.32 -42.80
C LEU A 1076 35.93 46.30 -43.39
N ASN A 1077 35.48 47.21 -44.26
CA ASN A 1077 36.28 48.34 -44.75
C ASN A 1077 36.33 49.51 -43.73
N ALA A 1078 37.02 50.61 -44.05
CA ALA A 1078 37.14 51.78 -43.14
C ALA A 1078 35.83 52.57 -42.93
N GLN A 1079 34.81 52.35 -43.78
CA GLN A 1079 33.49 52.96 -43.73
C GLN A 1079 32.48 52.13 -42.91
N GLY A 1080 32.82 50.88 -42.60
CA GLY A 1080 31.98 49.95 -41.84
C GLY A 1080 31.23 48.94 -42.69
N ASP A 1081 31.40 48.95 -44.01
CA ASP A 1081 30.72 48.01 -44.91
C ASP A 1081 31.43 46.65 -44.93
N ALA A 1082 30.64 45.57 -45.00
CA ALA A 1082 31.16 44.21 -45.13
C ALA A 1082 31.79 43.96 -46.49
N LEU A 1083 33.08 43.66 -46.50
CA LEU A 1083 33.87 43.27 -47.67
C LEU A 1083 33.74 41.77 -47.98
N GLN A 1084 33.55 40.95 -46.94
CA GLN A 1084 33.34 39.51 -47.04
C GLN A 1084 32.74 38.98 -45.74
N GLU A 1085 31.76 38.08 -45.86
CA GLU A 1085 31.31 37.20 -44.77
C GLU A 1085 31.57 35.75 -45.16
N LYS A 1086 32.09 34.95 -44.22
CA LYS A 1086 32.47 33.57 -44.46
C LYS A 1086 32.12 32.70 -43.25
N GLU A 1087 31.31 31.68 -43.47
CA GLU A 1087 31.01 30.65 -42.48
C GLU A 1087 32.17 29.62 -42.43
N LEU A 1088 32.52 29.20 -41.22
CA LEU A 1088 33.64 28.30 -40.90
C LEU A 1088 33.14 27.17 -39.98
N THR A 1089 33.45 25.93 -40.34
CA THR A 1089 33.09 24.73 -39.56
C THR A 1089 34.34 23.97 -39.10
N PRO A 1090 34.40 23.46 -37.85
CA PRO A 1090 35.49 22.58 -37.42
C PRO A 1090 35.37 21.19 -38.08
N GLU A 1091 36.42 20.71 -38.75
CA GLU A 1091 36.35 19.50 -39.60
C GLU A 1091 36.29 18.12 -38.89
N ASP A 1092 36.25 18.02 -37.55
CA ASP A 1092 36.43 16.71 -36.86
C ASP A 1092 35.39 16.37 -35.77
N ILE A 1093 34.12 16.13 -36.11
CA ILE A 1093 33.16 15.44 -35.21
C ILE A 1093 32.34 14.37 -35.95
N VAL A 1094 32.43 13.12 -35.49
CA VAL A 1094 31.59 11.99 -35.96
C VAL A 1094 30.27 12.04 -35.19
N ASP A 1095 29.21 12.55 -35.81
CA ASP A 1095 28.01 12.92 -35.06
C ASP A 1095 26.88 11.88 -34.98
N ASP A 1096 26.95 10.75 -35.69
CA ASP A 1096 25.78 9.87 -35.80
C ASP A 1096 26.08 8.36 -35.76
N PHE A 1097 25.49 7.66 -34.78
CA PHE A 1097 25.46 6.19 -34.67
C PHE A 1097 24.12 5.73 -34.09
N THR A 1098 23.65 4.56 -34.51
CA THR A 1098 22.38 3.98 -34.04
C THR A 1098 22.61 2.71 -33.25
N LEU A 1099 22.11 2.64 -32.02
CA LEU A 1099 22.12 1.46 -31.15
C LEU A 1099 20.72 0.84 -31.10
N TYR A 1100 20.58 -0.38 -31.62
CA TYR A 1100 19.28 -1.06 -31.69
C TYR A 1100 18.97 -1.83 -30.40
N PRO A 1101 17.67 -2.00 -30.05
CA PRO A 1101 17.25 -2.79 -28.90
C PRO A 1101 17.83 -4.21 -28.93
N ALA A 1102 18.23 -4.73 -27.76
CA ALA A 1102 18.81 -6.06 -27.67
C ALA A 1102 17.82 -7.17 -28.08
N PHE A 1103 18.18 -8.00 -29.06
CA PHE A 1103 17.29 -9.02 -29.63
C PHE A 1103 18.03 -10.34 -29.92
N PRO A 1104 17.41 -11.53 -29.66
CA PRO A 1104 16.05 -11.77 -29.15
C PRO A 1104 15.93 -11.77 -27.61
N ASN A 1105 14.70 -11.51 -27.11
CA ASN A 1105 14.12 -11.59 -25.73
C ASN A 1105 14.96 -12.29 -24.62
N PRO A 1106 14.96 -11.82 -23.34
CA PRO A 1106 16.09 -11.80 -22.39
C PRO A 1106 16.43 -13.13 -21.69
N PHE A 1107 15.87 -14.27 -22.11
CA PHE A 1107 15.99 -15.54 -21.39
C PHE A 1107 17.06 -16.48 -21.95
N ARG A 1108 18.15 -15.93 -22.49
CA ARG A 1108 19.30 -16.71 -22.94
C ARG A 1108 20.59 -16.12 -22.39
N ASP A 1109 21.52 -17.00 -22.05
CA ASP A 1109 22.89 -16.66 -21.62
C ASP A 1109 23.70 -15.90 -22.69
N ASP A 1110 23.16 -15.53 -23.85
CA ASP A 1110 23.87 -14.85 -24.96
C ASP A 1110 23.06 -13.61 -25.40
N LEU A 1111 23.48 -12.43 -24.92
CA LEU A 1111 22.93 -11.12 -25.26
C LEU A 1111 23.59 -10.60 -26.54
N GLN A 1112 22.78 -10.26 -27.55
CA GLN A 1112 23.28 -9.66 -28.80
C GLN A 1112 22.84 -8.19 -28.91
N LEU A 1113 23.82 -7.29 -29.04
CA LEU A 1113 23.60 -5.87 -29.26
C LEU A 1113 24.03 -5.50 -30.68
N VAL A 1114 23.11 -4.92 -31.44
CA VAL A 1114 23.34 -4.55 -32.84
C VAL A 1114 23.55 -3.05 -32.92
N LEU A 1115 24.64 -2.64 -33.54
CA LEU A 1115 24.92 -1.23 -33.82
C LEU A 1115 25.26 -1.01 -35.29
N ARG A 1116 24.91 0.19 -35.76
CA ARG A 1116 25.29 0.70 -37.09
C ARG A 1116 26.18 1.91 -36.91
N LEU A 1117 27.37 1.86 -37.49
CA LEU A 1117 28.31 2.98 -37.55
C LEU A 1117 28.27 3.60 -38.92
N ASN A 1118 28.03 4.92 -38.99
CA ASN A 1118 28.04 5.65 -40.26
C ASN A 1118 29.46 6.10 -40.68
N GLN A 1119 30.45 5.97 -39.79
CA GLN A 1119 31.88 6.22 -40.04
C GLN A 1119 32.78 5.25 -39.25
N SER A 1120 34.08 5.18 -39.57
CA SER A 1120 35.00 4.23 -38.90
C SER A 1120 35.47 4.77 -37.55
N ALA A 1121 35.36 3.99 -36.46
CA ALA A 1121 35.73 4.46 -35.11
C ALA A 1121 36.24 3.33 -34.19
N CYS A 1122 36.99 3.68 -33.13
CA CYS A 1122 37.30 2.75 -32.04
C CYS A 1122 36.15 2.73 -31.04
N ILE A 1123 35.82 1.54 -30.53
CA ILE A 1123 34.65 1.35 -29.67
C ILE A 1123 35.02 0.51 -28.46
N ARG A 1124 34.48 0.89 -27.31
CA ARG A 1124 34.53 0.12 -26.07
C ARG A 1124 33.12 -0.05 -25.54
N TYR A 1125 32.72 -1.27 -25.24
CA TYR A 1125 31.43 -1.54 -24.59
C TYR A 1125 31.65 -2.10 -23.20
N LYS A 1126 30.81 -1.69 -22.25
CA LYS A 1126 30.89 -1.98 -20.82
C LYS A 1126 29.55 -2.42 -20.27
N VAL A 1127 29.54 -3.39 -19.37
CA VAL A 1127 28.35 -3.88 -18.67
C VAL A 1127 28.53 -3.62 -17.17
N PHE A 1128 27.53 -3.00 -16.55
CA PHE A 1128 27.50 -2.66 -15.13
C PHE A 1128 26.32 -3.33 -14.44
N ASN A 1129 26.44 -3.65 -13.16
CA ASN A 1129 25.27 -3.96 -12.33
C ASN A 1129 24.50 -2.68 -11.95
N LEU A 1130 23.33 -2.82 -11.34
CA LEU A 1130 22.51 -1.67 -10.91
C LEU A 1130 23.18 -0.75 -9.87
N LEU A 1131 24.23 -1.20 -9.20
CA LEU A 1131 25.04 -0.37 -8.29
C LEU A 1131 26.14 0.40 -9.03
N GLY A 1132 26.16 0.36 -10.36
CA GLY A 1132 27.16 1.05 -11.20
C GLY A 1132 28.53 0.38 -11.23
N GLN A 1133 28.67 -0.84 -10.70
CA GLN A 1133 29.95 -1.57 -10.68
C GLN A 1133 30.17 -2.29 -12.01
N LEU A 1134 31.37 -2.16 -12.59
CA LEU A 1134 31.74 -2.76 -13.89
C LEU A 1134 31.88 -4.28 -13.77
N ILE A 1135 31.10 -5.02 -14.55
CA ILE A 1135 31.05 -6.49 -14.59
C ILE A 1135 31.86 -7.03 -15.77
N TYR A 1136 31.76 -6.37 -16.93
CA TYR A 1136 32.42 -6.81 -18.16
C TYR A 1136 32.78 -5.61 -19.05
N SER A 1137 33.88 -5.68 -19.78
CA SER A 1137 34.30 -4.67 -20.76
C SER A 1137 35.09 -5.32 -21.88
N GLU A 1138 34.86 -4.88 -23.11
CA GLU A 1138 35.65 -5.27 -24.28
C GLU A 1138 35.82 -4.05 -25.22
N GLU A 1139 36.98 -3.98 -25.86
CA GLU A 1139 37.43 -2.86 -26.70
C GLU A 1139 37.87 -3.38 -28.07
N HIS A 1140 37.52 -2.62 -29.10
CA HIS A 1140 37.80 -2.98 -30.48
C HIS A 1140 38.42 -1.80 -31.23
N ASP A 1141 39.61 -2.06 -31.76
CA ASP A 1141 40.37 -1.11 -32.54
C ASP A 1141 39.76 -0.94 -33.93
N SER A 1142 39.35 0.29 -34.25
CA SER A 1142 39.01 0.77 -35.60
C SER A 1142 38.05 -0.13 -36.39
N ILE A 1143 36.76 -0.01 -36.08
CA ILE A 1143 35.69 -0.70 -36.77
C ILE A 1143 35.25 0.12 -37.98
N ALA A 1144 35.35 -0.44 -39.19
CA ALA A 1144 34.90 0.21 -40.43
C ALA A 1144 33.37 0.39 -40.50
N ASN A 1145 32.91 1.44 -41.21
CA ASN A 1145 31.48 1.70 -41.51
C ASN A 1145 30.74 0.43 -41.94
N SER A 1146 30.03 -0.20 -41.01
CA SER A 1146 29.32 -1.46 -41.18
C SER A 1146 28.42 -1.77 -39.97
N TRP A 1147 27.53 -2.74 -40.14
CA TRP A 1147 26.76 -3.32 -39.04
C TRP A 1147 27.65 -4.19 -38.15
N LYS A 1148 27.52 -4.05 -36.83
CA LYS A 1148 28.24 -4.86 -35.86
C LYS A 1148 27.30 -5.46 -34.83
N VAL A 1149 27.58 -6.70 -34.46
CA VAL A 1149 26.86 -7.45 -33.44
C VAL A 1149 27.84 -7.81 -32.34
N PHE A 1150 27.59 -7.31 -31.13
CA PHE A 1150 28.35 -7.63 -29.93
C PHE A 1150 27.63 -8.70 -29.15
N ARG A 1151 28.38 -9.66 -28.60
CA ARG A 1151 27.82 -10.80 -27.87
C ARG A 1151 28.40 -10.87 -26.47
N TRP A 1152 27.54 -10.74 -25.47
CA TRP A 1152 27.92 -10.96 -24.08
C TRP A 1152 27.25 -12.23 -23.55
N ASN A 1153 28.07 -13.15 -23.05
CA ASN A 1153 27.63 -14.49 -22.66
C ASN A 1153 27.23 -14.61 -21.15
N GLY A 1154 26.88 -13.48 -20.51
CA GLY A 1154 26.46 -13.43 -19.11
C GLY A 1154 27.58 -13.77 -18.10
N ARG A 1155 28.84 -13.51 -18.45
CA ARG A 1155 30.00 -13.80 -17.58
C ARG A 1155 30.84 -12.55 -17.34
N ASP A 1156 31.47 -12.48 -16.18
CA ASP A 1156 32.39 -11.40 -15.83
C ASP A 1156 33.76 -11.54 -16.54
N ALA A 1157 34.64 -10.56 -16.32
CA ALA A 1157 35.98 -10.54 -16.88
C ALA A 1157 36.88 -11.73 -16.44
N GLN A 1158 36.50 -12.49 -15.40
CA GLN A 1158 37.17 -13.70 -14.94
C GLN A 1158 36.48 -14.98 -15.43
N ASN A 1159 35.50 -14.85 -16.32
CA ASN A 1159 34.70 -15.92 -16.93
C ASN A 1159 33.78 -16.66 -15.93
N ALA A 1160 33.55 -16.08 -14.74
CA ALA A 1160 32.55 -16.57 -13.79
C ALA A 1160 31.16 -16.08 -14.19
N PRO A 1161 30.08 -16.83 -13.90
CA PRO A 1161 28.74 -16.39 -14.24
C PRO A 1161 28.32 -15.14 -13.48
N ALA A 1162 27.77 -14.15 -14.19
CA ALA A 1162 27.17 -12.99 -13.56
C ALA A 1162 25.86 -13.41 -12.83
N PRO A 1163 25.53 -12.79 -11.67
CA PRO A 1163 24.27 -13.04 -10.96
C PRO A 1163 23.02 -12.75 -11.81
N ASN A 1164 21.86 -13.29 -11.44
CA ASN A 1164 20.59 -12.92 -12.09
C ASN A 1164 20.21 -11.49 -11.66
N GLY A 1165 19.81 -10.63 -12.61
CA GLY A 1165 19.45 -9.25 -12.31
C GLY A 1165 19.42 -8.32 -13.54
N ALA A 1166 19.10 -7.06 -13.31
CA ALA A 1166 19.19 -6.04 -14.35
C ALA A 1166 20.63 -5.48 -14.44
N TYR A 1167 21.06 -5.22 -15.67
CA TYR A 1167 22.38 -4.71 -16.00
C TYR A 1167 22.24 -3.48 -16.88
N LEU A 1168 23.18 -2.55 -16.72
CA LEU A 1168 23.31 -1.36 -17.56
C LEU A 1168 24.42 -1.61 -18.57
N VAL A 1169 24.12 -1.45 -19.85
CA VAL A 1169 25.14 -1.51 -20.91
C VAL A 1169 25.46 -0.10 -21.37
N ARG A 1170 26.75 0.22 -21.43
CA ARG A 1170 27.29 1.50 -21.90
C ARG A 1170 28.21 1.27 -23.10
N LEU A 1171 27.94 1.97 -24.19
CA LEU A 1171 28.82 2.07 -25.35
C LEU A 1171 29.63 3.36 -25.29
N GLU A 1172 30.92 3.30 -25.61
CA GLU A 1172 31.86 4.42 -25.69
C GLU A 1172 32.53 4.39 -27.07
N ILE A 1173 32.48 5.50 -27.81
CA ILE A 1173 33.18 5.68 -29.10
C ILE A 1173 34.28 6.72 -28.91
N PHE A 1174 35.49 6.46 -29.39
CA PHE A 1174 36.65 7.34 -29.24
C PHE A 1174 37.63 7.21 -30.43
N ASP A 1175 38.54 8.18 -30.56
CA ASP A 1175 39.58 8.19 -31.62
C ASP A 1175 40.80 7.30 -31.26
N GLN A 1176 41.52 6.83 -32.29
CA GLN A 1176 42.71 5.96 -32.21
C GLN A 1176 43.83 6.49 -31.31
N ASN A 1177 43.83 7.79 -30.97
CA ASN A 1177 44.86 8.43 -30.15
C ASN A 1177 44.58 8.43 -28.63
N ASN A 1178 43.52 7.73 -28.17
CA ASN A 1178 43.29 7.44 -26.74
C ASN A 1178 43.22 8.69 -25.84
N VAL A 1179 42.60 9.78 -26.34
CA VAL A 1179 42.30 10.97 -25.53
C VAL A 1179 40.86 10.89 -25.04
N THR A 1180 40.70 10.92 -23.72
CA THR A 1180 39.49 10.56 -22.97
C THR A 1180 38.36 11.59 -23.02
N SER A 1181 38.42 12.57 -23.92
CA SER A 1181 37.57 13.77 -23.87
C SER A 1181 36.47 13.85 -24.94
N LEU A 1182 36.27 12.80 -25.74
CA LEU A 1182 35.06 12.63 -26.53
C LEU A 1182 34.53 11.23 -26.24
N ILE A 1183 33.55 11.12 -25.34
CA ILE A 1183 32.80 9.89 -25.11
C ILE A 1183 31.33 10.23 -25.32
N LYS A 1184 30.76 9.91 -26.49
CA LYS A 1184 29.29 9.88 -26.65
C LYS A 1184 28.82 8.56 -26.01
N THR A 1185 28.07 8.64 -24.90
CA THR A 1185 27.59 7.46 -24.16
C THR A 1185 26.11 7.23 -24.43
N HIS A 1186 25.75 6.07 -24.97
CA HIS A 1186 24.37 5.59 -24.98
C HIS A 1186 24.24 4.48 -23.95
N GLN A 1187 23.22 4.57 -23.08
CA GLN A 1187 22.94 3.56 -22.06
C GLN A 1187 21.63 2.83 -22.39
N GLN A 1188 21.61 1.52 -22.21
CA GLN A 1188 20.38 0.72 -22.28
C GLN A 1188 20.29 -0.22 -21.08
N LYS A 1189 19.09 -0.30 -20.49
CA LYS A 1189 18.75 -1.26 -19.43
C LYS A 1189 18.45 -2.61 -20.07
N VAL A 1190 19.08 -3.66 -19.58
CA VAL A 1190 18.84 -5.04 -20.02
C VAL A 1190 18.62 -5.93 -18.80
N LEU A 1191 17.56 -6.73 -18.80
CA LEU A 1191 17.32 -7.73 -17.76
C LEU A 1191 17.97 -9.05 -18.18
N LEU A 1192 18.80 -9.67 -17.32
CA LEU A 1192 19.26 -11.05 -17.51
C LEU A 1192 18.73 -11.94 -16.37
N LEU A 1193 18.04 -13.00 -16.75
CA LEU A 1193 17.61 -14.08 -15.86
C LEU A 1193 18.23 -15.39 -16.37
N ARG A 1194 19.09 -16.04 -15.58
CA ARG A 1194 19.43 -17.46 -15.79
C ARG A 1194 18.30 -18.37 -15.36
#